data_AF-A0A412G4I7-F1
#
_entry.id   AF-A0A412G4I7-F1
#
_cell.length_a   1.000
_cell.length_b   1.000
_cell.length_c   1.000
_cell.angle_alpha   90.00
_cell.angle_beta   90.00
_cell.angle_gamma   90.00
#
_symmetry.space_group_name_H-M   'P 1'
#
loop_
_entity.id
_entity.type
_entity.pdbx_description
1 polymer ?
#
loop_
_entity_poly.entity_id
_entity_poly.type
_entity_poly.pdbx_seq_one_letter_code
_entity_poly.pdbx_strand_id
1 'polypeptide(L)'
;MKKRRLILMLIFCLGLNGMIPFLRSASVRAETPVIRVGYIDYAGFIEEDGTGKYTGYGVELLERISRITGWRYEYVYGDWQQILSQLDEGSIDLIMTAQYTEERADQFLFSQQPIGDELAVVYAREDASVYYDDSAAMDGLRIGLLQGSYQNQSWQDYAKKHGLNCPTTEYKTENQLMEALLSQQVDLIVSGGLALHDEAKVVLKLEPAPFYIITNSARPDLMAQIDGALAEMLLSDPYFEAHLYDEYYGDSQYSVQPLFTREEDAYIREAGMIPVGLDGSQVPFAYMEKGKLKGIWPQLLALIEKKSGLRFALTPQAPQADYVAFLDQNPRQSLYCGITRRNLRMTQNAAVQLSDPLLQLDLMVVVNPEEFSTAGNEEFSLIVTDNTAVNSEFLSQMPLGQILYADTLVQCLLAVADHKAAATVCDSYTLNYYSWKPGISDLQDNYPLEFPSLQPCFAASADLDPVLMAILNKTIASLSQKEINQVIYDSTLGLHYQPSWTDWLKANSYLVASLALALILGVTLLIYRSRKQTEEQIQRRRTEMFRHKAEMDRISGLYNEDTFTEKAQAILAQDPPPYYLIYINIRRFKIVNELLGVEQADQLLSHIGSRLQDYCGRYPGSLACRITADHFMLMTPCEAYQANGREDILKDYTSDLNLSLEYGVYPITDRSLPMKLMQDRAALAAKNRTDPMFSEVGFYTDQQRQRIIREQQVLDEIEGAMDRGEIIIYIQAKYDIVAQRVIGGEALVRWQHPVRGLLGPGQFVGVLEENGQIMQLDYYVWEKTCQFLQRQHRLHEQVPPVSVNVSKYNFYRANLVALFTDLIAKYELRPGDLQLEITETACAEDTEQIYAVIRQLQQAGFTVLMDDFGAGYSSLNMFKDAPVDIIKLDMGFISSDENNAERSGAVIASIVNLSHSLNIPVIVEGVETQAQVDFLKSIDTRYIQGYYFSRPVPEEDYAALCYAKDEA
;
A
#
# COMPACT_ATOMS: atom_id res chain seq x y z
N MET A 1 15.28 -49.89 -45.62
CA MET A 1 16.33 -50.32 -44.67
C MET A 1 16.73 -49.15 -43.78
N LYS A 2 16.54 -49.34 -42.47
CA LYS A 2 17.33 -48.80 -41.35
C LYS A 2 17.84 -47.35 -41.42
N LYS A 3 16.96 -46.39 -41.10
CA LYS A 3 17.22 -45.25 -40.19
C LYS A 3 16.01 -44.30 -39.99
N ARG A 4 14.78 -44.83 -40.09
CA ARG A 4 13.52 -44.15 -39.70
C ARG A 4 12.53 -45.09 -38.98
N ARG A 5 13.03 -46.20 -38.41
CA ARG A 5 12.23 -47.27 -37.79
C ARG A 5 12.46 -47.44 -36.28
N LEU A 6 13.08 -46.48 -35.60
CA LEU A 6 13.24 -46.53 -34.13
C LEU A 6 12.60 -45.37 -33.37
N ILE A 7 12.05 -44.37 -34.08
CA ILE A 7 11.30 -43.25 -33.48
C ILE A 7 9.79 -43.40 -33.75
N LEU A 8 9.39 -44.39 -34.54
CA LEU A 8 8.00 -44.65 -34.95
C LEU A 8 7.37 -45.91 -34.29
N MET A 9 8.00 -46.47 -33.25
CA MET A 9 7.54 -47.72 -32.62
C MET A 9 7.54 -47.70 -31.09
N LEU A 10 7.49 -46.50 -30.48
CA LEU A 10 7.27 -46.30 -29.04
C LEU A 10 6.20 -45.24 -28.72
N ILE A 11 5.45 -44.78 -29.73
CA ILE A 11 4.20 -44.00 -29.58
C ILE A 11 3.00 -44.82 -30.12
N PHE A 12 3.09 -46.15 -30.02
CA PHE A 12 2.06 -47.10 -30.46
C PHE A 12 1.50 -47.96 -29.31
N CYS A 13 1.49 -47.43 -28.09
CA CYS A 13 0.74 -48.02 -26.98
C CYS A 13 0.12 -46.90 -26.14
N LEU A 14 -1.21 -46.72 -26.30
CA LEU A 14 -2.11 -45.76 -25.65
C LEU A 14 -2.25 -44.47 -26.48
N GLY A 15 -3.13 -44.37 -27.48
CA GLY A 15 -4.36 -45.12 -27.69
C GLY A 15 -5.57 -44.22 -27.41
N LEU A 16 -6.04 -43.58 -28.49
CA LEU A 16 -7.45 -43.45 -28.88
C LEU A 16 -8.40 -42.56 -28.05
N ASN A 17 -8.56 -41.30 -28.48
CA ASN A 17 -9.73 -40.82 -29.26
C ASN A 17 -9.96 -39.31 -29.07
N GLY A 18 -9.49 -38.51 -30.03
CA GLY A 18 -9.96 -37.15 -30.25
C GLY A 18 -10.79 -37.09 -31.54
N MET A 19 -12.08 -36.71 -31.39
CA MET A 19 -13.04 -36.16 -32.39
C MET A 19 -13.40 -37.02 -33.62
N ILE A 20 -14.63 -37.19 -34.15
CA ILE A 20 -16.03 -36.67 -34.07
C ILE A 20 -16.80 -37.61 -35.08
N PRO A 21 -18.13 -37.97 -35.02
CA PRO A 21 -19.26 -37.02 -35.05
C PRO A 21 -20.59 -37.42 -34.34
N PHE A 22 -21.43 -36.38 -34.18
CA PHE A 22 -22.90 -36.31 -34.20
C PHE A 22 -23.76 -37.55 -33.90
N LEU A 23 -24.82 -37.29 -33.12
CA LEU A 23 -25.99 -38.12 -32.81
C LEU A 23 -25.81 -39.08 -31.63
N ARG A 24 -26.06 -38.56 -30.42
CA ARG A 24 -26.84 -39.31 -29.44
C ARG A 24 -27.64 -38.38 -28.52
N SER A 25 -28.94 -38.61 -28.59
CA SER A 25 -29.99 -38.31 -27.61
C SER A 25 -30.10 -36.87 -27.13
N ALA A 26 -31.11 -36.18 -27.67
CA ALA A 26 -32.06 -35.47 -26.83
C ALA A 26 -32.50 -36.42 -25.69
N SER A 27 -31.85 -36.30 -24.53
CA SER A 27 -32.44 -36.76 -23.28
C SER A 27 -33.41 -35.67 -22.87
N VAL A 28 -34.68 -36.06 -22.80
CA VAL A 28 -35.79 -35.36 -22.17
C VAL A 28 -35.26 -34.57 -20.97
N ARG A 29 -35.42 -33.23 -20.97
CA ARG A 29 -35.39 -32.46 -19.73
C ARG A 29 -36.54 -33.04 -18.89
N ALA A 30 -36.22 -33.92 -17.95
CA ALA A 30 -37.13 -34.18 -16.85
C ALA A 30 -37.32 -32.82 -16.16
N GLU A 31 -38.56 -32.35 -16.08
CA GLU A 31 -38.86 -31.17 -15.28
C GLU A 31 -38.34 -31.44 -13.87
N THR A 32 -37.39 -30.62 -13.41
CA THR A 32 -36.90 -30.67 -12.04
C THR A 32 -38.10 -30.44 -11.12
N PRO A 33 -38.39 -31.37 -10.19
CA PRO A 33 -39.54 -31.23 -9.32
C PRO A 33 -39.43 -29.95 -8.50
N VAL A 34 -40.53 -29.20 -8.47
CA VAL A 34 -40.67 -27.99 -7.66
C VAL A 34 -41.31 -28.39 -6.33
N ILE A 35 -40.65 -28.06 -5.23
CA ILE A 35 -41.06 -28.35 -3.86
C ILE A 35 -41.51 -27.05 -3.21
N ARG A 36 -42.76 -27.00 -2.73
CA ARG A 36 -43.30 -25.83 -2.05
C ARG A 36 -42.95 -25.88 -0.56
N VAL A 37 -42.21 -24.89 -0.09
CA VAL A 37 -41.70 -24.81 1.28
C VAL A 37 -42.51 -23.76 2.04
N GLY A 38 -43.26 -24.21 3.05
CA GLY A 38 -43.92 -23.29 3.98
C GLY A 38 -42.91 -22.69 4.95
N TYR A 39 -42.95 -21.38 5.13
CA TYR A 39 -42.10 -20.69 6.10
C TYR A 39 -42.87 -19.60 6.86
N ILE A 40 -42.37 -19.30 8.06
CA ILE A 40 -42.82 -18.21 8.95
C ILE A 40 -41.74 -17.13 9.00
N ASP A 41 -42.09 -15.94 9.44
CA ASP A 41 -41.20 -14.77 9.55
C ASP A 41 -40.16 -14.95 10.68
N TYR A 42 -39.11 -15.74 10.44
CA TYR A 42 -37.97 -15.87 11.33
C TYR A 42 -36.74 -15.23 10.70
N ALA A 43 -36.26 -14.18 11.34
CA ALA A 43 -35.10 -13.45 10.89
C ALA A 43 -33.88 -14.38 10.79
N GLY A 44 -33.19 -14.37 9.65
CA GLY A 44 -32.05 -15.23 9.36
C GLY A 44 -32.36 -16.69 8.99
N PHE A 45 -33.62 -17.15 9.03
CA PHE A 45 -33.97 -18.53 8.66
C PHE A 45 -34.36 -18.68 7.18
N ILE A 46 -35.48 -18.10 6.77
CA ILE A 46 -35.90 -17.95 5.37
C ILE A 46 -36.44 -16.53 5.25
N GLU A 47 -35.67 -15.65 4.62
CA GLU A 47 -36.01 -14.24 4.40
C GLU A 47 -36.03 -13.92 2.91
N GLU A 48 -36.93 -13.04 2.49
CA GLU A 48 -36.95 -12.49 1.13
C GLU A 48 -36.30 -11.10 1.09
N ASP A 49 -35.32 -10.90 0.22
CA ASP A 49 -34.54 -9.65 0.11
C ASP A 49 -35.25 -8.52 -0.67
N GLY A 50 -36.59 -8.48 -0.66
CA GLY A 50 -37.42 -7.50 -1.37
C GLY A 50 -37.29 -7.51 -2.91
N THR A 51 -36.34 -8.30 -3.47
CA THR A 51 -36.14 -8.48 -4.91
C THR A 51 -36.66 -9.84 -5.41
N GLY A 52 -37.29 -10.62 -4.53
CA GLY A 52 -37.77 -11.97 -4.82
C GLY A 52 -36.72 -13.06 -4.63
N LYS A 53 -35.55 -12.76 -4.07
CA LYS A 53 -34.52 -13.74 -3.73
C LYS A 53 -34.57 -14.05 -2.24
N TYR A 54 -34.36 -15.32 -1.91
CA TYR A 54 -34.42 -15.83 -0.55
C TYR A 54 -33.02 -16.07 0.00
N THR A 55 -32.82 -15.80 1.29
CA THR A 55 -31.57 -16.07 2.04
C THR A 55 -31.86 -16.58 3.45
N GLY A 56 -30.88 -17.21 4.10
CA GLY A 56 -30.97 -17.67 5.48
C GLY A 56 -30.63 -19.15 5.67
N TYR A 57 -30.57 -19.58 6.93
CA TYR A 57 -30.25 -20.94 7.36
C TYR A 57 -31.03 -22.01 6.58
N GLY A 58 -32.35 -21.85 6.50
CA GLY A 58 -33.24 -22.79 5.81
C GLY A 58 -33.01 -22.80 4.31
N VAL A 59 -32.74 -21.64 3.70
CA VAL A 59 -32.47 -21.53 2.26
C VAL A 59 -31.18 -22.24 1.89
N GLU A 60 -30.11 -22.04 2.64
CA GLU A 60 -28.83 -22.69 2.35
C GLU A 60 -28.89 -24.21 2.54
N LEU A 61 -29.57 -24.67 3.59
CA LEU A 61 -29.83 -26.09 3.79
C LEU A 61 -30.61 -26.69 2.60
N LEU A 62 -31.65 -26.00 2.13
CA LEU A 62 -32.40 -26.41 0.94
C LEU A 62 -31.54 -26.41 -0.32
N GLU A 63 -30.66 -25.43 -0.52
CA GLU A 63 -29.72 -25.41 -1.64
C GLU A 63 -28.77 -26.61 -1.61
N ARG A 64 -28.27 -26.99 -0.43
CA ARG A 64 -27.44 -28.20 -0.27
C ARG A 64 -28.25 -29.46 -0.62
N ILE A 65 -29.49 -29.56 -0.15
CA ILE A 65 -30.41 -30.66 -0.54
C ILE A 65 -30.67 -30.64 -2.06
N SER A 66 -30.80 -29.46 -2.68
CA SER A 66 -31.00 -29.31 -4.14
C SER A 66 -29.80 -29.80 -4.94
N ARG A 67 -28.56 -29.63 -4.44
CA ARG A 67 -27.36 -30.16 -5.12
C ARG A 67 -27.36 -31.70 -5.20
N ILE A 68 -27.97 -32.37 -4.22
CA ILE A 68 -28.09 -33.83 -4.17
C ILE A 68 -29.31 -34.30 -4.97
N THR A 69 -30.45 -33.64 -4.81
CA THR A 69 -31.76 -34.09 -5.33
C THR A 69 -32.13 -33.51 -6.70
N GLY A 70 -31.57 -32.35 -7.07
CA GLY A 70 -31.93 -31.57 -8.25
C GLY A 70 -33.23 -30.76 -8.11
N TRP A 71 -33.78 -30.61 -6.91
CA TRP A 71 -35.04 -29.90 -6.65
C TRP A 71 -34.95 -28.40 -6.87
N ARG A 72 -36.10 -27.78 -7.15
CA ARG A 72 -36.29 -26.33 -7.07
C ARG A 72 -37.31 -26.03 -5.97
N TYR A 73 -37.20 -24.88 -5.35
CA TYR A 73 -38.08 -24.50 -4.25
C TYR A 73 -38.94 -23.29 -4.60
N GLU A 74 -40.19 -23.33 -4.16
CA GLU A 74 -41.10 -22.20 -4.10
C GLU A 74 -41.46 -21.94 -2.65
N TYR A 75 -41.27 -20.73 -2.16
CA TYR A 75 -41.50 -20.39 -0.76
C TYR A 75 -42.91 -19.83 -0.56
N VAL A 76 -43.60 -20.34 0.46
CA VAL A 76 -44.97 -19.95 0.81
C VAL A 76 -45.00 -19.41 2.23
N TYR A 77 -45.23 -18.10 2.33
CA TYR A 77 -45.33 -17.40 3.61
C TYR A 77 -46.71 -17.60 4.26
N GLY A 78 -46.74 -17.81 5.58
CA GLY A 78 -47.96 -17.82 6.37
C GLY A 78 -47.68 -17.77 7.87
N ASP A 79 -48.73 -17.66 8.69
CA ASP A 79 -48.59 -17.95 10.13
C ASP A 79 -48.46 -19.46 10.37
N TRP A 80 -47.99 -19.85 11.55
CA TRP A 80 -47.71 -21.26 11.89
C TRP A 80 -48.92 -22.19 11.65
N GLN A 81 -50.12 -21.73 12.02
CA GLN A 81 -51.34 -22.53 11.87
C GLN A 81 -51.76 -22.64 10.40
N GLN A 82 -51.60 -21.56 9.63
CA GLN A 82 -51.86 -21.56 8.19
C GLN A 82 -50.94 -22.53 7.45
N ILE A 83 -49.63 -22.51 7.70
CA ILE A 83 -48.70 -23.39 6.98
C ILE A 83 -48.90 -24.86 7.37
N LEU A 84 -49.22 -25.17 8.63
CA LEU A 84 -49.55 -26.54 9.04
C LEU A 84 -50.82 -27.06 8.34
N SER A 85 -51.88 -26.25 8.26
CA SER A 85 -53.10 -26.61 7.51
C SER A 85 -52.79 -26.83 6.03
N GLN A 86 -51.98 -25.94 5.44
CA GLN A 86 -51.56 -26.04 4.04
C GLN A 86 -50.74 -27.30 3.76
N LEU A 87 -49.93 -27.75 4.73
CA LEU A 87 -49.15 -28.99 4.63
C LEU A 87 -50.07 -30.22 4.67
N ASP A 88 -51.04 -30.25 5.59
CA ASP A 88 -52.01 -31.34 5.71
C ASP A 88 -52.91 -31.45 4.46
N GLU A 89 -53.30 -30.31 3.88
CA GLU A 89 -54.07 -30.24 2.64
C GLU A 89 -53.23 -30.56 1.38
N GLY A 90 -51.89 -30.59 1.49
CA GLY A 90 -50.96 -30.84 0.38
C GLY A 90 -50.72 -29.64 -0.56
N SER A 91 -51.09 -28.43 -0.11
CA SER A 91 -50.84 -27.17 -0.83
C SER A 91 -49.41 -26.65 -0.66
N ILE A 92 -48.70 -27.11 0.38
CA ILE A 92 -47.24 -27.05 0.50
C ILE A 92 -46.69 -28.46 0.72
N ASP A 93 -45.40 -28.67 0.43
CA ASP A 93 -44.76 -29.98 0.43
C ASP A 93 -43.92 -30.24 1.70
N LEU A 94 -43.30 -29.21 2.28
CA LEU A 94 -42.54 -29.33 3.53
C LEU A 94 -42.51 -28.05 4.38
N ILE A 95 -42.22 -28.21 5.66
CA ILE A 95 -41.90 -27.14 6.64
C ILE A 95 -40.60 -27.53 7.34
N MET A 96 -39.73 -26.57 7.68
CA MET A 96 -38.40 -26.84 8.23
C MET A 96 -38.22 -26.51 9.72
N THR A 97 -39.11 -25.73 10.34
CA THR A 97 -38.94 -25.22 11.72
C THR A 97 -39.75 -26.00 12.75
N ALA A 98 -40.07 -27.27 12.48
CA ALA A 98 -41.02 -28.03 13.30
C ALA A 98 -40.33 -28.80 14.43
N GLN A 99 -40.59 -28.43 15.68
CA GLN A 99 -40.27 -29.28 16.83
C GLN A 99 -41.24 -30.46 16.97
N TYR A 100 -40.70 -31.57 17.47
CA TYR A 100 -41.45 -32.79 17.70
C TYR A 100 -42.47 -32.64 18.84
N THR A 101 -43.70 -33.05 18.58
CA THR A 101 -44.75 -33.27 19.58
C THR A 101 -45.54 -34.51 19.20
N GLU A 102 -46.11 -35.24 20.17
CA GLU A 102 -46.93 -36.43 19.88
C GLU A 102 -48.08 -36.10 18.92
N GLU A 103 -48.75 -34.96 19.13
CA GLU A 103 -49.85 -34.49 18.28
C GLU A 103 -49.43 -34.28 16.82
N ARG A 104 -48.23 -33.72 16.57
CA ARG A 104 -47.72 -33.52 15.21
C ARG A 104 -47.24 -34.82 14.58
N ALA A 105 -46.66 -35.72 15.37
CA ALA A 105 -46.17 -37.01 14.88
C ALA A 105 -47.31 -37.95 14.42
N ASP A 106 -48.51 -37.77 14.97
CA ASP A 106 -49.71 -38.48 14.51
C ASP A 106 -50.20 -37.99 13.14
N GLN A 107 -49.82 -36.78 12.72
CA GLN A 107 -50.31 -36.11 11.50
C GLN A 107 -49.26 -36.03 10.39
N PHE A 108 -47.98 -35.84 10.73
CA PHE A 108 -46.89 -35.55 9.80
C PHE A 108 -45.72 -36.52 9.96
N LEU A 109 -44.97 -36.68 8.88
CA LEU A 109 -43.69 -37.38 8.90
C LEU A 109 -42.59 -36.39 9.27
N PHE A 110 -41.68 -36.83 10.14
CA PHE A 110 -40.49 -36.08 10.54
C PHE A 110 -39.25 -36.67 9.87
N SER A 111 -38.28 -35.83 9.54
CA SER A 111 -36.95 -36.29 9.15
C SER A 111 -36.30 -37.09 10.28
N GLN A 112 -35.52 -38.11 9.92
CA GLN A 112 -34.82 -38.94 10.89
C GLN A 112 -33.74 -38.17 11.65
N GLN A 113 -33.11 -37.24 10.95
CA GLN A 113 -32.13 -36.33 11.53
C GLN A 113 -32.81 -35.00 11.82
N PRO A 114 -32.58 -34.40 13.01
CA PRO A 114 -32.89 -32.99 13.21
C PRO A 114 -32.07 -32.16 12.21
N ILE A 115 -32.48 -30.92 12.03
CA ILE A 115 -31.75 -29.96 11.20
C ILE A 115 -31.32 -28.75 12.04
N GLY A 116 -31.18 -28.93 13.34
CA GLY A 116 -30.78 -27.93 14.32
C GLY A 116 -31.58 -28.02 15.63
N ASP A 117 -31.13 -27.27 16.62
CA ASP A 117 -31.77 -27.11 17.92
C ASP A 117 -32.27 -25.67 18.10
N GLU A 118 -33.46 -25.53 18.68
CA GLU A 118 -34.02 -24.22 19.03
C GLU A 118 -34.31 -24.15 20.54
N LEU A 119 -33.82 -23.09 21.17
CA LEU A 119 -34.04 -22.78 22.58
C LEU A 119 -35.35 -21.98 22.74
N ALA A 120 -36.11 -22.24 23.81
CA ALA A 120 -37.15 -21.30 24.22
C ALA A 120 -36.52 -20.20 25.07
N VAL A 121 -36.80 -18.94 24.72
CA VAL A 121 -36.15 -17.77 25.31
C VAL A 121 -37.22 -16.86 25.88
N VAL A 122 -37.01 -16.41 27.11
CA VAL A 122 -37.86 -15.42 27.76
C VAL A 122 -37.18 -14.06 27.68
N TYR A 123 -37.88 -13.12 27.07
CA TYR A 123 -37.41 -11.75 26.90
C TYR A 123 -38.17 -10.78 27.80
N ALA A 124 -37.46 -9.75 28.24
CA ALA A 124 -38.00 -8.60 28.94
C ALA A 124 -37.53 -7.32 28.25
N ARG A 125 -38.19 -6.19 28.49
CA ARG A 125 -37.63 -4.89 28.10
C ARG A 125 -36.29 -4.64 28.78
N GLU A 126 -35.40 -3.90 28.12
CA GLU A 126 -34.06 -3.59 28.66
C GLU A 126 -34.11 -2.97 30.07
N ASP A 127 -35.06 -2.08 30.32
CA ASP A 127 -35.23 -1.36 31.58
C ASP A 127 -36.03 -2.13 32.65
N ALA A 128 -36.48 -3.36 32.37
CA ALA A 128 -37.17 -4.19 33.33
C ALA A 128 -36.26 -4.60 34.50
N SER A 129 -36.79 -4.67 35.72
CA SER A 129 -36.03 -5.07 36.92
C SER A 129 -35.88 -6.59 37.08
N VAL A 130 -35.96 -7.35 35.98
CA VAL A 130 -35.82 -8.80 35.94
C VAL A 130 -34.42 -9.12 35.40
N TYR A 131 -33.66 -9.90 36.18
CA TYR A 131 -32.31 -10.35 35.84
C TYR A 131 -32.33 -11.78 35.30
N TYR A 132 -31.20 -12.25 34.78
CA TYR A 132 -31.11 -13.61 34.28
C TYR A 132 -31.36 -14.64 35.39
N ASP A 133 -32.25 -15.59 35.11
CA ASP A 133 -32.67 -16.68 36.01
C ASP A 133 -33.24 -16.20 37.37
N ASP A 134 -33.89 -15.04 37.38
CA ASP A 134 -34.52 -14.45 38.58
C ASP A 134 -36.01 -14.84 38.68
N SER A 135 -36.26 -16.12 39.02
CA SER A 135 -37.62 -16.65 39.16
C SER A 135 -38.50 -15.88 40.14
N ALA A 136 -37.92 -15.32 41.21
CA ALA A 136 -38.65 -14.50 42.17
C ALA A 136 -39.13 -13.17 41.58
N ALA A 137 -38.34 -12.55 40.69
CA ALA A 137 -38.74 -11.32 40.00
C ALA A 137 -39.74 -11.57 38.86
N MET A 138 -39.82 -12.81 38.35
CA MET A 138 -40.74 -13.19 37.28
C MET A 138 -42.15 -13.54 37.79
N ASP A 139 -42.31 -13.89 39.06
CA ASP A 139 -43.61 -14.30 39.61
C ASP A 139 -44.66 -13.17 39.54
N GLY A 140 -45.87 -13.50 39.09
CA GLY A 140 -46.97 -12.54 38.93
C GLY A 140 -46.90 -11.64 37.69
N LEU A 141 -45.84 -11.70 36.89
CA LEU A 141 -45.70 -10.91 35.65
C LEU A 141 -46.60 -11.44 34.52
N ARG A 142 -47.07 -10.54 33.64
CA ARG A 142 -47.86 -10.89 32.45
C ARG A 142 -46.96 -11.42 31.35
N ILE A 143 -47.30 -12.57 30.78
CA ILE A 143 -46.50 -13.27 29.77
C ILE A 143 -47.23 -13.27 28.43
N GLY A 144 -46.58 -12.76 27.39
CA GLY A 144 -47.00 -12.99 26.02
C GLY A 144 -46.49 -14.35 25.51
N LEU A 145 -47.36 -15.09 24.83
CA LEU A 145 -47.05 -16.39 24.22
C LEU A 145 -47.43 -16.38 22.72
N LEU A 146 -46.68 -17.09 21.88
CA LEU A 146 -47.03 -17.25 20.47
C LEU A 146 -48.02 -18.41 20.30
N GLN A 147 -49.16 -18.20 19.66
CA GLN A 147 -50.20 -19.22 19.53
C GLN A 147 -49.68 -20.47 18.78
N GLY A 148 -49.83 -21.65 19.39
CA GLY A 148 -49.42 -22.94 18.79
C GLY A 148 -47.91 -23.21 18.77
N SER A 149 -47.10 -22.33 19.36
CA SER A 149 -45.65 -22.50 19.52
C SER A 149 -45.31 -23.59 20.54
N TYR A 150 -44.26 -24.36 20.25
CA TYR A 150 -43.70 -25.35 21.18
C TYR A 150 -43.11 -24.67 22.43
N GLN A 151 -42.52 -23.48 22.27
CA GLN A 151 -41.89 -22.73 23.35
C GLN A 151 -42.86 -22.43 24.51
N ASN A 152 -44.17 -22.35 24.24
CA ASN A 152 -45.20 -22.23 25.27
C ASN A 152 -45.20 -23.41 26.25
N GLN A 153 -45.00 -24.63 25.74
CA GLN A 153 -44.93 -25.84 26.57
C GLN A 153 -43.70 -25.80 27.47
N SER A 154 -42.54 -25.45 26.91
CA SER A 154 -41.29 -25.26 27.68
C SER A 154 -41.46 -24.24 28.81
N TRP A 155 -42.13 -23.11 28.54
CA TRP A 155 -42.45 -22.12 29.56
C TRP A 155 -43.38 -22.67 30.64
N GLN A 156 -44.46 -23.35 30.26
CA GLN A 156 -45.41 -23.94 31.22
C GLN A 156 -44.73 -24.95 32.15
N ASP A 157 -43.85 -25.79 31.60
CA ASP A 157 -43.09 -26.76 32.39
C ASP A 157 -42.12 -26.07 33.34
N TYR A 158 -41.42 -25.02 32.90
CA TYR A 158 -40.57 -24.20 33.76
C TYR A 158 -41.37 -23.51 34.88
N ALA A 159 -42.47 -22.84 34.53
CA ALA A 159 -43.32 -22.12 35.47
C ALA A 159 -43.90 -23.06 36.54
N LYS A 160 -44.36 -24.24 36.13
CA LYS A 160 -44.86 -25.29 37.04
C LYS A 160 -43.75 -25.82 37.96
N LYS A 161 -42.55 -26.07 37.41
CA LYS A 161 -41.39 -26.54 38.18
C LYS A 161 -40.96 -25.55 39.26
N HIS A 162 -41.04 -24.25 38.98
CA HIS A 162 -40.64 -23.18 39.89
C HIS A 162 -41.79 -22.56 40.70
N GLY A 163 -43.03 -23.03 40.49
CA GLY A 163 -44.21 -22.56 41.21
C GLY A 163 -44.64 -21.13 40.87
N LEU A 164 -44.35 -20.67 39.65
CA LEU A 164 -44.67 -19.32 39.17
C LEU A 164 -46.14 -19.20 38.77
N ASN A 165 -46.79 -18.10 39.16
CA ASN A 165 -48.17 -17.79 38.80
C ASN A 165 -48.24 -16.54 37.92
N CYS A 166 -47.98 -16.74 36.63
CA CYS A 166 -47.88 -15.66 35.65
C CYS A 166 -49.11 -15.69 34.70
N PRO A 167 -49.95 -14.64 34.62
CA PRO A 167 -51.04 -14.61 33.65
C PRO A 167 -50.51 -14.56 32.21
N THR A 168 -51.03 -15.41 31.33
CA THR A 168 -50.59 -15.53 29.94
C THR A 168 -51.59 -14.91 28.94
N THR A 169 -51.09 -14.37 27.83
CA THR A 169 -51.89 -13.88 26.69
C THR A 169 -51.27 -14.37 25.39
N GLU A 170 -52.08 -14.95 24.49
CA GLU A 170 -51.61 -15.50 23.22
C GLU A 170 -51.71 -14.48 22.07
N TYR A 171 -50.69 -14.47 21.22
CA TYR A 171 -50.56 -13.62 20.02
C TYR A 171 -50.35 -14.48 18.77
N LYS A 172 -50.73 -13.99 17.59
CA LYS A 172 -50.69 -14.79 16.35
C LYS A 172 -49.35 -14.74 15.62
N THR A 173 -48.60 -13.66 15.79
CA THR A 173 -47.33 -13.42 15.09
C THR A 173 -46.29 -12.88 16.06
N GLU A 174 -45.00 -13.11 15.76
CA GLU A 174 -43.87 -12.57 16.52
C GLU A 174 -43.92 -11.04 16.64
N ASN A 175 -44.28 -10.35 15.55
CA ASN A 175 -44.43 -8.89 15.55
C ASN A 175 -45.48 -8.39 16.57
N GLN A 176 -46.62 -9.08 16.71
CA GLN A 176 -47.63 -8.73 17.71
C GLN A 176 -47.14 -9.00 19.14
N LEU A 177 -46.39 -10.10 19.31
CA LEU A 177 -45.81 -10.48 20.59
C LEU A 177 -44.80 -9.42 21.07
N MET A 178 -43.92 -8.96 20.18
CA MET A 178 -42.97 -7.89 20.46
C MET A 178 -43.63 -6.53 20.68
N GLU A 179 -44.61 -6.16 19.86
CA GLU A 179 -45.36 -4.91 20.06
C GLU A 179 -46.04 -4.89 21.45
N ALA A 180 -46.57 -6.03 21.90
CA ALA A 180 -47.15 -6.16 23.23
C ALA A 180 -46.14 -5.98 24.37
N LEU A 181 -44.90 -6.47 24.20
CA LEU A 181 -43.81 -6.27 25.16
C LEU A 181 -43.41 -4.79 25.24
N LEU A 182 -43.14 -4.18 24.08
CA LEU A 182 -42.67 -2.79 23.99
C LEU A 182 -43.76 -1.79 24.45
N SER A 183 -45.02 -2.07 24.16
CA SER A 183 -46.17 -1.28 24.61
C SER A 183 -46.63 -1.60 26.04
N GLN A 184 -45.92 -2.48 26.76
CA GLN A 184 -46.17 -2.85 28.16
C GLN A 184 -47.54 -3.51 28.40
N GLN A 185 -48.12 -4.13 27.37
CA GLN A 185 -49.32 -4.97 27.50
C GLN A 185 -49.01 -6.28 28.22
N VAL A 186 -47.81 -6.80 28.00
CA VAL A 186 -47.18 -7.88 28.75
C VAL A 186 -45.85 -7.41 29.31
N ASP A 187 -45.37 -8.09 30.34
CA ASP A 187 -44.12 -7.75 31.03
C ASP A 187 -42.95 -8.60 30.50
N LEU A 188 -43.23 -9.86 30.12
CA LEU A 188 -42.30 -10.78 29.47
C LEU A 188 -42.95 -11.40 28.23
N ILE A 189 -42.13 -11.91 27.31
CA ILE A 189 -42.59 -12.77 26.21
C ILE A 189 -41.77 -14.05 26.15
N VAL A 190 -42.35 -15.11 25.60
CA VAL A 190 -41.66 -16.37 25.31
C VAL A 190 -41.62 -16.56 23.81
N SER A 191 -40.43 -16.71 23.27
CA SER A 191 -40.17 -16.82 21.83
C SER A 191 -39.11 -17.89 21.56
N GLY A 192 -39.07 -18.37 20.32
CA GLY A 192 -37.99 -19.21 19.82
C GLY A 192 -36.66 -18.44 19.74
N GLY A 193 -35.55 -19.16 19.91
CA GLY A 193 -34.20 -18.61 19.77
C GLY A 193 -33.81 -18.28 18.33
N LEU A 194 -34.59 -18.74 17.34
CA LEU A 194 -34.42 -18.35 15.93
C LEU A 194 -35.09 -16.99 15.62
N ALA A 195 -35.99 -16.52 16.48
CA ALA A 195 -36.55 -15.18 16.37
C ALA A 195 -35.66 -14.17 17.11
N LEU A 196 -35.01 -13.30 16.34
CA LEU A 196 -34.08 -12.29 16.83
C LEU A 196 -34.82 -11.04 17.33
N HIS A 197 -34.66 -10.72 18.62
CA HIS A 197 -35.36 -9.60 19.29
C HIS A 197 -34.36 -8.60 19.88
N ASP A 198 -33.75 -7.77 19.02
CA ASP A 198 -32.67 -6.84 19.39
C ASP A 198 -33.07 -5.67 20.31
N GLU A 199 -34.37 -5.45 20.52
CA GLU A 199 -34.90 -4.38 21.37
C GLU A 199 -35.29 -4.87 22.78
N ALA A 200 -34.99 -6.14 23.09
CA ALA A 200 -35.32 -6.78 24.35
C ALA A 200 -34.12 -7.56 24.91
N LYS A 201 -34.04 -7.65 26.24
CA LYS A 201 -33.00 -8.42 26.92
C LYS A 201 -33.48 -9.82 27.26
N VAL A 202 -32.56 -10.78 27.21
CA VAL A 202 -32.81 -12.16 27.62
C VAL A 202 -32.79 -12.27 29.14
N VAL A 203 -33.85 -12.82 29.73
CA VAL A 203 -33.94 -13.05 31.18
C VAL A 203 -33.99 -14.53 31.56
N LEU A 204 -34.26 -15.41 30.59
CA LEU A 204 -34.21 -16.85 30.81
C LEU A 204 -33.97 -17.59 29.49
N LYS A 205 -33.12 -18.61 29.53
CA LYS A 205 -32.97 -19.60 28.45
C LYS A 205 -33.46 -20.95 28.98
N LEU A 206 -34.42 -21.55 28.29
CA LEU A 206 -34.97 -22.86 28.62
C LEU A 206 -34.26 -23.96 27.82
N GLU A 207 -34.56 -25.23 28.11
CA GLU A 207 -33.91 -26.37 27.44
C GLU A 207 -34.08 -26.33 25.91
N PRO A 208 -33.02 -26.61 25.14
CA PRO A 208 -33.09 -26.67 23.68
C PRO A 208 -33.94 -27.86 23.24
N ALA A 209 -34.70 -27.67 22.16
CA ALA A 209 -35.45 -28.74 21.52
C ALA A 209 -35.08 -28.83 20.04
N PRO A 210 -34.84 -30.04 19.51
CA PRO A 210 -34.53 -30.22 18.11
C PRO A 210 -35.72 -29.84 17.22
N PHE A 211 -35.43 -29.22 16.08
CA PHE A 211 -36.39 -28.97 15.02
C PHE A 211 -36.05 -29.78 13.76
N TYR A 212 -37.09 -30.13 13.01
CA TYR A 212 -37.05 -31.11 11.93
C TYR A 212 -37.71 -30.57 10.68
N ILE A 213 -37.35 -31.18 9.55
CA ILE A 213 -38.16 -31.07 8.34
C ILE A 213 -39.36 -31.99 8.49
N ILE A 214 -40.57 -31.46 8.28
CA ILE A 214 -41.80 -32.24 8.26
C ILE A 214 -42.45 -32.23 6.89
N THR A 215 -43.11 -33.33 6.55
CA THR A 215 -43.96 -33.44 5.36
C THR A 215 -45.27 -34.16 5.68
N ASN A 216 -46.22 -34.05 4.75
CA ASN A 216 -47.50 -34.74 4.83
C ASN A 216 -47.32 -36.27 4.90
N SER A 217 -48.08 -36.95 5.75
CA SER A 217 -48.07 -38.42 5.89
C SER A 217 -48.36 -39.18 4.58
N ALA A 218 -48.98 -38.53 3.60
CA ALA A 218 -49.19 -39.07 2.26
C ALA A 218 -47.95 -39.04 1.35
N ARG A 219 -46.80 -38.47 1.79
CA ARG A 219 -45.57 -38.30 1.00
C ARG A 219 -44.32 -38.97 1.61
N PRO A 220 -44.36 -40.28 1.92
CA PRO A 220 -43.18 -40.99 2.42
C PRO A 220 -42.04 -41.05 1.39
N ASP A 221 -42.35 -40.92 0.09
CA ASP A 221 -41.39 -40.79 -1.01
C ASP A 221 -40.55 -39.52 -0.92
N LEU A 222 -41.16 -38.41 -0.50
CA LEU A 222 -40.47 -37.13 -0.31
C LEU A 222 -39.59 -37.19 0.93
N MET A 223 -40.13 -37.72 2.04
CA MET A 223 -39.37 -37.85 3.28
C MET A 223 -38.14 -38.76 3.11
N ALA A 224 -38.27 -39.89 2.40
CA ALA A 224 -37.13 -40.76 2.15
C ALA A 224 -36.00 -40.08 1.35
N GLN A 225 -36.33 -39.15 0.44
CA GLN A 225 -35.34 -38.35 -0.29
C GLN A 225 -34.68 -37.29 0.60
N ILE A 226 -35.46 -36.65 1.49
CA ILE A 226 -34.94 -35.71 2.49
C ILE A 226 -33.96 -36.44 3.42
N ASP A 227 -34.37 -37.57 3.99
CA ASP A 227 -33.52 -38.39 4.86
C ASP A 227 -32.23 -38.84 4.17
N GLY A 228 -32.33 -39.24 2.89
CA GLY A 228 -31.17 -39.61 2.09
C GLY A 228 -30.19 -38.45 1.89
N ALA A 229 -30.70 -37.26 1.57
CA ALA A 229 -29.89 -36.06 1.40
C ALA A 229 -29.22 -35.62 2.70
N LEU A 230 -29.96 -35.59 3.82
CA LEU A 230 -29.42 -35.23 5.14
C LEU A 230 -28.34 -36.23 5.60
N ALA A 231 -28.55 -37.53 5.38
CA ALA A 231 -27.55 -38.54 5.70
C ALA A 231 -26.26 -38.40 4.88
N GLU A 232 -26.36 -38.08 3.58
CA GLU A 232 -25.20 -37.81 2.74
C GLU A 232 -24.45 -36.54 3.18
N MET A 233 -25.20 -35.49 3.55
CA MET A 233 -24.62 -34.26 4.08
C MET A 233 -23.85 -34.49 5.38
N LEU A 234 -24.44 -35.18 6.37
CA LEU A 234 -23.77 -35.54 7.63
C LEU A 234 -22.51 -36.37 7.43
N LEU A 235 -22.50 -37.27 6.44
CA LEU A 235 -21.32 -38.05 6.09
C LEU A 235 -20.20 -37.17 5.51
N SER A 236 -20.57 -36.11 4.79
CA SER A 236 -19.61 -35.17 4.17
C SER A 236 -19.09 -34.11 5.15
N ASP A 237 -19.94 -33.61 6.05
CA ASP A 237 -19.63 -32.60 7.06
C ASP A 237 -20.43 -32.91 8.34
N PRO A 238 -19.83 -33.59 9.33
CA PRO A 238 -20.52 -33.96 10.57
C PRO A 238 -20.97 -32.77 11.44
N TYR A 239 -20.48 -31.56 11.15
CA TYR A 239 -20.73 -30.35 11.96
C TYR A 239 -21.48 -29.26 11.17
N PHE A 240 -22.06 -29.59 10.02
CA PHE A 240 -22.65 -28.59 9.13
C PHE A 240 -23.78 -27.78 9.81
N GLU A 241 -24.56 -28.40 10.70
CA GLU A 241 -25.62 -27.73 11.45
C GLU A 241 -25.05 -26.66 12.39
N ALA A 242 -23.96 -27.00 13.10
CA ALA A 242 -23.28 -26.05 13.98
C ALA A 242 -22.65 -24.91 13.17
N HIS A 243 -22.08 -25.20 12.00
CA HIS A 243 -21.53 -24.18 11.10
C HIS A 243 -22.61 -23.22 10.58
N LEU A 244 -23.74 -23.75 10.09
CA LEU A 244 -24.87 -22.94 9.64
C LEU A 244 -25.47 -22.13 10.80
N TYR A 245 -25.57 -22.72 12.00
CA TYR A 245 -26.07 -22.00 13.16
C TYR A 245 -25.15 -20.83 13.54
N ASP A 246 -23.83 -21.05 13.58
CA ASP A 246 -22.85 -20.00 13.87
C ASP A 246 -22.86 -18.90 12.80
N GLU A 247 -23.00 -19.26 11.52
CA GLU A 247 -23.05 -18.31 10.40
C GLU A 247 -24.24 -17.35 10.47
N TYR A 248 -25.44 -17.84 10.77
CA TYR A 248 -26.66 -17.03 10.76
C TYR A 248 -27.07 -16.51 12.14
N TYR A 249 -26.67 -17.16 13.23
CA TYR A 249 -27.11 -16.85 14.60
C TYR A 249 -25.96 -16.66 15.61
N GLY A 250 -24.70 -16.94 15.24
CA GLY A 250 -23.54 -16.83 16.15
C GLY A 250 -23.26 -15.41 16.63
N ASP A 251 -23.55 -14.40 15.79
CA ASP A 251 -23.39 -12.97 16.11
C ASP A 251 -24.68 -12.31 16.66
N SER A 252 -25.77 -13.06 16.86
CA SER A 252 -27.03 -12.49 17.35
C SER A 252 -26.90 -11.92 18.76
N GLN A 253 -27.66 -10.86 19.11
CA GLN A 253 -27.64 -10.28 20.47
C GLN A 253 -27.86 -11.34 21.57
N TYR A 254 -28.68 -12.35 21.29
CA TYR A 254 -28.92 -13.51 22.13
C TYR A 254 -27.67 -14.36 22.44
N SER A 255 -26.77 -14.49 21.47
CA SER A 255 -25.53 -15.26 21.53
C SER A 255 -24.37 -14.45 22.13
N VAL A 256 -24.36 -13.13 21.92
CA VAL A 256 -23.22 -12.26 22.25
C VAL A 256 -23.41 -11.37 23.49
N GLN A 257 -24.58 -11.38 24.13
CA GLN A 257 -24.83 -10.67 25.38
C GLN A 257 -24.49 -11.56 26.59
N PRO A 258 -23.62 -11.13 27.52
CA PRO A 258 -23.38 -11.87 28.75
C PRO A 258 -24.59 -11.76 29.69
N LEU A 259 -25.02 -12.90 30.23
CA LEU A 259 -26.24 -12.99 31.02
C LEU A 259 -25.94 -13.09 32.51
N PHE A 260 -26.07 -11.95 33.18
CA PHE A 260 -25.74 -11.81 34.59
C PHE A 260 -26.95 -12.00 35.50
N THR A 261 -26.73 -12.72 36.60
CA THR A 261 -27.68 -12.80 37.70
C THR A 261 -27.71 -11.47 38.46
N ARG A 262 -28.72 -11.29 39.31
CA ARG A 262 -28.83 -10.11 40.19
C ARG A 262 -27.60 -9.90 41.08
N GLU A 263 -27.02 -10.99 41.58
CA GLU A 263 -25.81 -10.97 42.43
C GLU A 263 -24.58 -10.52 41.63
N GLU A 264 -24.41 -11.04 40.42
CA GLU A 264 -23.30 -10.70 39.52
C GLU A 264 -23.36 -9.22 39.07
N ASP A 265 -24.55 -8.72 38.70
CA ASP A 265 -24.75 -7.32 38.33
C ASP A 265 -24.48 -6.37 39.51
N ALA A 266 -24.84 -6.77 40.73
CA ALA A 266 -24.47 -6.03 41.94
C ALA A 266 -22.95 -6.00 42.15
N TYR A 267 -22.28 -7.15 41.98
CA TYR A 267 -20.82 -7.24 42.08
C TYR A 267 -20.13 -6.31 41.07
N ILE A 268 -20.55 -6.30 39.79
CA ILE A 268 -19.98 -5.43 38.75
C ILE A 268 -20.03 -3.95 39.16
N ARG A 269 -21.14 -3.49 39.75
CA ARG A 269 -21.27 -2.09 40.22
C ARG A 269 -20.34 -1.74 41.38
N GLU A 270 -19.97 -2.71 42.21
CA GLU A 270 -19.19 -2.51 43.44
C GLU A 270 -17.70 -2.86 43.30
N ALA A 271 -17.31 -3.68 42.32
CA ALA A 271 -15.99 -4.30 42.20
C ALA A 271 -14.80 -3.32 42.04
N GLY A 272 -15.04 -2.08 41.60
CA GLY A 272 -13.98 -1.09 41.38
C GLY A 272 -13.00 -1.49 40.27
N MET A 273 -11.70 -1.21 40.45
CA MET A 273 -10.64 -1.57 39.49
C MET A 273 -9.99 -2.90 39.90
N ILE A 274 -10.10 -3.91 39.04
CA ILE A 274 -9.56 -5.26 39.21
C ILE A 274 -8.12 -5.30 38.68
N PRO A 275 -7.10 -5.58 39.50
CA PRO A 275 -5.72 -5.68 39.03
C PRO A 275 -5.51 -6.87 38.10
N VAL A 276 -4.92 -6.64 36.92
CA VAL A 276 -4.59 -7.71 35.96
C VAL A 276 -3.11 -7.67 35.59
N GLY A 277 -2.38 -8.72 35.94
CA GLY A 277 -0.99 -8.92 35.56
C GLY A 277 -0.89 -9.58 34.17
N LEU A 278 0.12 -9.21 33.39
CA LEU A 278 0.39 -9.80 32.07
C LEU A 278 1.86 -9.59 31.69
N ASP A 279 2.41 -10.45 30.84
CA ASP A 279 3.75 -10.28 30.31
C ASP A 279 3.78 -9.13 29.29
N GLY A 280 4.43 -8.02 29.65
CA GLY A 280 4.50 -6.82 28.80
C GLY A 280 5.57 -6.87 27.71
N SER A 281 6.17 -8.03 27.46
CA SER A 281 7.26 -8.22 26.47
C SER A 281 6.90 -9.17 25.32
N GLN A 282 5.70 -9.75 25.34
CA GLN A 282 5.27 -10.79 24.40
C GLN A 282 4.55 -10.21 23.19
N VAL A 283 5.27 -9.83 22.13
CA VAL A 283 4.65 -9.38 20.86
C VAL A 283 4.10 -10.57 20.06
N PRO A 284 2.86 -10.53 19.50
CA PRO A 284 1.91 -9.40 19.43
C PRO A 284 0.89 -9.32 20.59
N PHE A 285 1.00 -10.20 21.59
CA PHE A 285 0.03 -10.33 22.66
C PHE A 285 0.00 -9.16 23.65
N ALA A 286 1.16 -8.69 24.12
CA ALA A 286 1.28 -7.51 24.96
C ALA A 286 2.69 -6.92 24.90
N TYR A 287 2.80 -5.63 24.60
CA TYR A 287 4.07 -4.91 24.51
C TYR A 287 3.91 -3.41 24.79
N MET A 288 5.01 -2.79 25.22
CA MET A 288 5.06 -1.34 25.47
C MET A 288 5.47 -0.59 24.21
N GLU A 289 4.63 0.32 23.73
CA GLU A 289 4.94 1.24 22.63
C GLU A 289 4.68 2.69 23.05
N LYS A 290 5.69 3.55 22.99
CA LYS A 290 5.60 4.98 23.39
C LYS A 290 4.99 5.17 24.79
N GLY A 291 5.29 4.27 25.72
CA GLY A 291 4.80 4.31 27.10
C GLY A 291 3.35 3.82 27.29
N LYS A 292 2.69 3.30 26.25
CA LYS A 292 1.36 2.68 26.34
C LYS A 292 1.46 1.18 26.11
N LEU A 293 0.70 0.41 26.89
CA LEU A 293 0.56 -1.02 26.70
C LEU A 293 -0.38 -1.30 25.52
N LYS A 294 0.09 -2.09 24.56
CA LYS A 294 -0.63 -2.49 23.35
C LYS A 294 -0.53 -3.99 23.13
N GLY A 295 -1.37 -4.53 22.23
CA GLY A 295 -1.37 -5.94 21.83
C GLY A 295 -2.75 -6.57 21.92
N ILE A 296 -2.79 -7.88 21.75
CA ILE A 296 -4.01 -8.69 21.81
C ILE A 296 -4.64 -8.67 23.22
N TRP A 297 -3.85 -8.86 24.29
CA TRP A 297 -4.38 -8.89 25.66
C TRP A 297 -5.05 -7.58 26.07
N PRO A 298 -4.40 -6.39 25.94
CA PRO A 298 -5.05 -5.14 26.33
C PRO A 298 -6.36 -4.87 25.57
N GLN A 299 -6.42 -5.22 24.29
CA GLN A 299 -7.62 -5.02 23.46
C GLN A 299 -8.73 -6.01 23.80
N LEU A 300 -8.39 -7.28 24.03
CA LEU A 300 -9.35 -8.28 24.47
C LEU A 300 -9.91 -7.95 25.86
N LEU A 301 -9.08 -7.47 26.78
CA LEU A 301 -9.55 -7.00 28.08
C LEU A 301 -10.46 -5.78 27.96
N ALA A 302 -10.16 -4.81 27.10
CA ALA A 302 -11.04 -3.67 26.85
C ALA A 302 -12.42 -4.11 26.29
N LEU A 303 -12.45 -5.17 25.47
CA LEU A 303 -13.70 -5.76 24.99
C LEU A 303 -14.48 -6.43 26.14
N ILE A 304 -13.79 -7.16 27.01
CA ILE A 304 -14.39 -7.75 28.22
C ILE A 304 -14.93 -6.65 29.15
N GLU A 305 -14.22 -5.54 29.36
CA GLU A 305 -14.73 -4.38 30.13
C GLU A 305 -16.02 -3.84 29.52
N LYS A 306 -16.04 -3.66 28.19
CA LYS A 306 -17.20 -3.12 27.47
C LYS A 306 -18.44 -4.00 27.64
N LYS A 307 -18.28 -5.34 27.60
CA LYS A 307 -19.40 -6.29 27.71
C LYS A 307 -19.82 -6.59 29.14
N SER A 308 -18.87 -6.74 30.05
CA SER A 308 -19.16 -7.09 31.45
C SER A 308 -19.46 -5.88 32.33
N GLY A 309 -19.00 -4.68 31.97
CA GLY A 309 -19.01 -3.51 32.85
C GLY A 309 -17.93 -3.52 33.93
N LEU A 310 -17.11 -4.58 34.02
CA LEU A 310 -15.93 -4.62 34.88
C LEU A 310 -14.89 -3.58 34.44
N ARG A 311 -13.97 -3.24 35.35
CA ARG A 311 -12.84 -2.35 35.05
C ARG A 311 -11.55 -2.99 35.48
N PHE A 312 -10.55 -3.00 34.60
CA PHE A 312 -9.26 -3.65 34.80
C PHE A 312 -8.12 -2.63 34.92
N ALA A 313 -7.22 -2.88 35.85
CA ALA A 313 -5.96 -2.17 36.00
C ALA A 313 -4.81 -3.04 35.47
N LEU A 314 -4.45 -2.84 34.21
CA LEU A 314 -3.41 -3.62 33.54
C LEU A 314 -2.01 -3.27 34.09
N THR A 315 -1.29 -4.27 34.59
CA THR A 315 0.06 -4.12 35.14
C THR A 315 1.05 -4.97 34.35
N PRO A 316 1.85 -4.38 33.43
CA PRO A 316 2.85 -5.13 32.68
C PRO A 316 3.95 -5.64 33.62
N GLN A 317 4.20 -6.94 33.57
CA GLN A 317 5.25 -7.63 34.30
C GLN A 317 6.43 -7.95 33.38
N ALA A 318 7.60 -8.16 33.97
CA ALA A 318 8.77 -8.65 33.25
C ALA A 318 8.53 -10.08 32.73
N PRO A 319 9.21 -10.50 31.64
CA PRO A 319 9.15 -11.89 31.20
C PRO A 319 9.53 -12.83 32.35
N GLN A 320 8.78 -13.92 32.48
CA GLN A 320 8.95 -14.94 33.53
C GLN A 320 8.72 -14.44 34.98
N ALA A 321 8.03 -13.31 35.16
CA ALA A 321 7.61 -12.87 36.49
C ALA A 321 6.75 -13.94 37.20
N ASP A 322 6.89 -14.01 38.52
CA ASP A 322 6.09 -14.91 39.35
C ASP A 322 4.64 -14.40 39.41
N TYR A 323 3.80 -14.97 38.53
CA TYR A 323 2.39 -14.64 38.47
C TYR A 323 1.64 -15.02 39.76
N VAL A 324 2.11 -16.02 40.51
CA VAL A 324 1.48 -16.40 41.80
C VAL A 324 1.72 -15.29 42.82
N ALA A 325 2.94 -14.76 42.89
CA ALA A 325 3.24 -13.61 43.74
C ALA A 325 2.44 -12.34 43.38
N PHE A 326 2.05 -12.17 42.11
CA PHE A 326 1.12 -11.10 41.70
C PHE A 326 -0.30 -11.36 42.21
N LEU A 327 -0.80 -12.58 42.05
CA LEU A 327 -2.14 -12.98 42.50
C LEU A 327 -2.29 -12.86 44.02
N ASP A 328 -1.26 -13.22 44.78
CA ASP A 328 -1.25 -13.17 46.26
C ASP A 328 -1.31 -11.74 46.84
N GLN A 329 -1.08 -10.69 46.02
CA GLN A 329 -1.22 -9.31 46.47
C GLN A 329 -2.67 -8.93 46.76
N ASN A 330 -3.62 -9.43 45.97
CA ASN A 330 -5.06 -9.30 46.21
C ASN A 330 -5.78 -10.60 45.79
N PRO A 331 -5.70 -11.67 46.59
CA PRO A 331 -6.10 -13.02 46.16
C PRO A 331 -7.59 -13.13 45.80
N ARG A 332 -8.44 -12.23 46.33
CA ARG A 332 -9.88 -12.20 46.03
C ARG A 332 -10.25 -11.48 44.72
N GLN A 333 -9.37 -10.66 44.16
CA GLN A 333 -9.69 -9.76 43.03
C GLN A 333 -8.55 -9.55 42.01
N SER A 334 -7.39 -10.17 42.17
CA SER A 334 -6.31 -10.12 41.17
C SER A 334 -6.46 -11.22 40.13
N LEU A 335 -6.14 -10.89 38.88
CA LEU A 335 -6.11 -11.82 37.76
C LEU A 335 -4.73 -11.76 37.07
N TYR A 336 -4.34 -12.83 36.38
CA TYR A 336 -3.18 -12.85 35.51
C TYR A 336 -3.56 -13.38 34.13
N CYS A 337 -3.26 -12.62 33.08
CA CYS A 337 -3.67 -12.92 31.71
C CYS A 337 -2.60 -13.72 30.95
N GLY A 338 -3.04 -14.61 30.05
CA GLY A 338 -2.16 -15.34 29.13
C GLY A 338 -1.60 -16.65 29.69
N ILE A 339 -2.18 -17.19 30.77
CA ILE A 339 -1.74 -18.46 31.37
C ILE A 339 -2.45 -19.62 30.67
N THR A 340 -1.71 -20.60 30.18
CA THR A 340 -2.32 -21.80 29.58
C THR A 340 -2.58 -22.87 30.65
N ARG A 341 -3.62 -23.69 30.47
CA ARG A 341 -3.92 -24.83 31.36
C ARG A 341 -2.72 -25.80 31.51
N ARG A 342 -1.83 -25.84 30.51
CA ARG A 342 -0.64 -26.72 30.50
C ARG A 342 0.51 -26.19 31.35
N ASN A 343 0.65 -24.86 31.49
CA ASN A 343 1.73 -24.22 32.29
C ASN A 343 1.61 -24.50 33.80
N LEU A 344 0.41 -24.84 34.29
CA LEU A 344 0.16 -25.13 35.71
C LEU A 344 0.83 -26.41 36.22
N ARG A 345 1.21 -27.36 35.35
CA ARG A 345 1.88 -28.60 35.79
C ARG A 345 3.33 -28.39 36.22
N MET A 346 3.95 -27.25 35.87
CA MET A 346 5.34 -26.94 36.22
C MET A 346 5.50 -26.32 37.61
N THR A 347 4.47 -25.64 38.13
CA THR A 347 4.46 -25.09 39.49
C THR A 347 3.72 -26.06 40.42
N GLN A 348 4.42 -27.08 40.92
CA GLN A 348 3.88 -28.13 41.80
C GLN A 348 3.25 -27.65 43.14
N ASN A 349 2.92 -26.36 43.33
CA ASN A 349 2.57 -25.82 44.66
C ASN A 349 1.58 -24.64 44.73
N ALA A 350 0.83 -24.28 43.68
CA ALA A 350 -0.17 -23.20 43.80
C ALA A 350 -1.56 -23.67 43.35
N ALA A 351 -2.54 -23.63 44.25
CA ALA A 351 -3.95 -23.81 43.92
C ALA A 351 -4.42 -22.55 43.16
N VAL A 352 -4.34 -22.60 41.83
CA VAL A 352 -4.74 -21.52 40.93
C VAL A 352 -6.03 -21.93 40.23
N GLN A 353 -7.01 -21.03 40.18
CA GLN A 353 -8.22 -21.21 39.37
C GLN A 353 -8.00 -20.60 37.99
N LEU A 354 -8.62 -21.19 36.97
CA LEU A 354 -8.54 -20.71 35.60
C LEU A 354 -9.93 -20.38 35.07
N SER A 355 -10.00 -19.33 34.26
CA SER A 355 -11.18 -19.04 33.46
C SER A 355 -11.32 -20.02 32.29
N ASP A 356 -12.39 -19.84 31.52
CA ASP A 356 -12.49 -20.37 30.17
C ASP A 356 -11.41 -19.77 29.26
N PRO A 357 -11.03 -20.49 28.18
CA PRO A 357 -10.02 -20.01 27.22
C PRO A 357 -10.42 -18.68 26.60
N LEU A 358 -9.46 -17.75 26.57
CA LEU A 358 -9.60 -16.45 25.93
C LEU A 358 -9.39 -16.51 24.42
N LEU A 359 -8.48 -17.39 23.99
CA LEU A 359 -8.10 -17.58 22.60
C LEU A 359 -7.72 -19.04 22.37
N GLN A 360 -7.65 -19.40 21.09
CA GLN A 360 -7.05 -20.63 20.62
C GLN A 360 -5.80 -20.27 19.81
N LEU A 361 -4.62 -20.75 20.22
CA LEU A 361 -3.36 -20.50 19.51
C LEU A 361 -2.84 -21.81 18.91
N ASP A 362 -2.62 -21.80 17.60
CA ASP A 362 -2.02 -22.94 16.90
C ASP A 362 -0.49 -22.88 17.03
N LEU A 363 0.10 -24.02 17.39
CA LEU A 363 1.55 -24.17 17.48
C LEU A 363 2.11 -24.67 16.15
N MET A 364 3.22 -24.06 15.74
CA MET A 364 3.96 -24.41 14.54
C MET A 364 5.37 -24.87 14.91
N VAL A 365 5.86 -25.94 14.27
CA VAL A 365 7.31 -26.19 14.25
C VAL A 365 7.89 -25.33 13.14
N VAL A 366 8.82 -24.48 13.54
CA VAL A 366 9.64 -23.69 12.62
C VAL A 366 10.95 -24.43 12.47
N VAL A 367 11.26 -24.85 11.25
CA VAL A 367 12.45 -25.66 10.98
C VAL A 367 13.39 -24.95 10.02
N ASN A 368 14.66 -25.33 10.09
CA ASN A 368 15.62 -25.03 9.03
C ASN A 368 15.57 -26.16 7.96
N PRO A 369 15.20 -25.88 6.71
CA PRO A 369 15.03 -26.91 5.67
C PRO A 369 16.29 -27.72 5.37
N GLU A 370 17.47 -27.13 5.59
CA GLU A 370 18.76 -27.78 5.31
C GLU A 370 19.18 -28.76 6.42
N GLU A 371 18.67 -28.57 7.64
CA GLU A 371 18.98 -29.40 8.81
C GLU A 371 17.85 -30.36 9.19
N PHE A 372 16.64 -30.09 8.73
CA PHE A 372 15.45 -30.85 9.09
C PHE A 372 14.96 -31.71 7.92
N SER A 373 15.21 -33.02 8.00
CA SER A 373 14.66 -34.00 7.07
C SER A 373 13.40 -34.64 7.65
N THR A 374 12.26 -34.52 6.96
CA THR A 374 11.01 -35.20 7.33
C THR A 374 11.07 -36.72 7.09
N ALA A 375 12.14 -37.22 6.46
CA ALA A 375 12.31 -38.63 6.13
C ALA A 375 12.91 -39.42 7.31
N GLY A 376 12.11 -39.63 8.36
CA GLY A 376 12.21 -40.72 9.35
C GLY A 376 13.58 -41.05 9.97
N ASN A 377 13.73 -40.74 11.27
CA ASN A 377 14.77 -41.20 12.20
C ASN A 377 16.16 -40.54 12.13
N GLU A 378 16.25 -39.22 11.96
CA GLU A 378 17.46 -38.48 12.33
C GLU A 378 17.21 -37.65 13.59
N GLU A 379 18.07 -37.81 14.60
CA GLU A 379 18.06 -37.00 15.81
C GLU A 379 18.40 -35.55 15.44
N PHE A 380 17.55 -34.61 15.84
CA PHE A 380 17.76 -33.18 15.56
C PHE A 380 17.82 -32.34 16.84
N SER A 381 18.40 -31.15 16.74
CA SER A 381 18.49 -30.20 17.85
C SER A 381 17.25 -29.29 17.90
N LEU A 382 16.60 -29.21 19.06
CA LEU A 382 15.45 -28.34 19.28
C LEU A 382 15.83 -27.23 20.24
N ILE A 383 15.56 -25.97 19.88
CA ILE A 383 15.70 -24.83 20.79
C ILE A 383 14.33 -24.32 21.22
N VAL A 384 14.16 -24.14 22.52
CA VAL A 384 12.92 -23.65 23.13
C VAL A 384 13.22 -22.61 24.20
N THR A 385 12.22 -21.90 24.70
CA THR A 385 12.40 -21.05 25.88
C THR A 385 12.24 -21.88 27.15
N ASP A 386 12.86 -21.48 28.26
CA ASP A 386 12.73 -22.19 29.56
C ASP A 386 11.27 -22.37 30.04
N ASN A 387 10.33 -21.60 29.49
CA ASN A 387 8.90 -21.61 29.84
C ASN A 387 7.96 -21.77 28.64
N THR A 388 8.43 -22.35 27.53
CA THR A 388 7.50 -22.70 26.45
C THR A 388 6.42 -23.62 27.03
N ALA A 389 5.15 -23.42 26.64
CA ALA A 389 4.04 -24.32 26.95
C ALA A 389 4.18 -25.74 26.33
N VAL A 390 5.39 -26.05 25.88
CA VAL A 390 5.87 -27.23 25.21
C VAL A 390 6.53 -28.11 26.28
N ASN A 391 5.75 -29.01 26.87
CA ASN A 391 6.18 -29.88 27.97
C ASN A 391 7.26 -30.90 27.56
N SER A 392 7.86 -31.56 28.56
CA SER A 392 8.69 -32.77 28.40
C SER A 392 8.02 -33.89 27.58
N GLU A 393 6.70 -33.90 27.49
CA GLU A 393 5.89 -34.83 26.69
C GLU A 393 5.99 -34.55 25.18
N PHE A 394 6.01 -33.27 24.77
CA PHE A 394 6.33 -32.88 23.39
C PHE A 394 7.76 -33.27 23.04
N LEU A 395 8.69 -33.00 23.97
CA LEU A 395 10.10 -33.37 23.83
C LEU A 395 10.30 -34.89 23.72
N SER A 396 9.41 -35.70 24.32
CA SER A 396 9.51 -37.16 24.29
C SER A 396 9.03 -37.82 22.98
N GLN A 397 8.26 -37.10 22.16
CA GLN A 397 7.69 -37.64 20.91
C GLN A 397 8.51 -37.28 19.67
N MET A 398 9.43 -36.33 19.78
CA MET A 398 10.34 -35.97 18.70
C MET A 398 11.64 -36.80 18.81
N PRO A 399 12.22 -37.26 17.69
CA PRO A 399 13.57 -37.83 17.68
C PRO A 399 14.57 -36.71 17.96
N LEU A 400 14.76 -36.38 19.23
CA LEU A 400 15.62 -35.29 19.68
C LEU A 400 17.02 -35.79 19.98
N GLY A 401 18.02 -35.15 19.39
CA GLY A 401 19.42 -35.33 19.77
C GLY A 401 19.83 -34.42 20.93
N GLN A 402 19.45 -33.14 20.88
CA GLN A 402 19.84 -32.14 21.89
C GLN A 402 18.76 -31.06 22.07
N ILE A 403 18.46 -30.70 23.32
CA ILE A 403 17.57 -29.56 23.64
C ILE A 403 18.43 -28.38 24.09
N LEU A 404 18.20 -27.23 23.45
CA LEU A 404 18.80 -25.95 23.79
C LEU A 404 17.73 -25.02 24.38
N TYR A 405 18.17 -24.12 25.25
CA TYR A 405 17.31 -23.16 25.90
C TYR A 405 17.75 -21.73 25.59
N ALA A 406 16.79 -20.84 25.39
CA ALA A 406 17.02 -19.41 25.23
C ALA A 406 16.02 -18.58 26.06
N ASP A 407 16.37 -17.32 26.32
CA ASP A 407 15.58 -16.45 27.21
C ASP A 407 14.28 -15.99 26.54
N THR A 408 14.26 -15.88 25.20
CA THR A 408 13.13 -15.34 24.43
C THR A 408 12.87 -16.13 23.16
N LEU A 409 11.62 -16.15 22.71
CA LEU A 409 11.22 -16.87 21.50
C LEU A 409 11.93 -16.35 20.24
N VAL A 410 12.24 -15.05 20.19
CA VAL A 410 13.03 -14.44 19.11
C VAL A 410 14.43 -15.03 19.03
N GLN A 411 15.06 -15.29 20.18
CA GLN A 411 16.37 -15.94 20.21
C GLN A 411 16.28 -17.39 19.72
N CYS A 412 15.18 -18.08 20.03
CA CYS A 412 14.93 -19.42 19.49
C CYS A 412 14.82 -19.40 17.96
N LEU A 413 13.98 -18.52 17.40
CA LEU A 413 13.81 -18.38 15.94
C LEU A 413 15.13 -18.01 15.24
N LEU A 414 15.88 -17.05 15.79
CA LEU A 414 17.20 -16.67 15.27
C LEU A 414 18.22 -17.81 15.37
N ALA A 415 18.16 -18.65 16.41
CA ALA A 415 19.05 -19.80 16.52
C ALA A 415 18.76 -20.88 15.47
N VAL A 416 17.49 -21.05 15.08
CA VAL A 416 17.11 -21.94 13.97
C VAL A 416 17.57 -21.39 12.63
N ALA A 417 17.36 -20.10 12.40
CA ALA A 417 17.90 -19.40 11.23
C ALA A 417 19.44 -19.47 11.13
N ASP A 418 20.13 -19.34 12.27
CA ASP A 418 21.60 -19.37 12.37
C ASP A 418 22.19 -20.79 12.34
N HIS A 419 21.42 -21.85 12.06
CA HIS A 419 21.90 -23.24 12.04
C HIS A 419 22.48 -23.72 13.40
N LYS A 420 22.01 -23.14 14.51
CA LYS A 420 22.40 -23.55 15.88
C LYS A 420 21.46 -24.62 16.44
N ALA A 421 20.24 -24.67 15.90
CA ALA A 421 19.25 -25.69 16.19
C ALA A 421 18.48 -26.01 14.91
N ALA A 422 18.10 -27.26 14.71
CA ALA A 422 17.32 -27.67 13.53
C ALA A 422 15.87 -27.17 13.58
N ALA A 423 15.31 -26.98 14.78
CA ALA A 423 13.91 -26.61 14.95
C ALA A 423 13.61 -25.79 16.22
N THR A 424 12.50 -25.05 16.19
CA THR A 424 11.87 -24.44 17.36
C THR A 424 10.34 -24.51 17.25
N VAL A 425 9.64 -24.16 18.34
CA VAL A 425 8.18 -24.17 18.42
C VAL A 425 7.68 -22.78 18.75
N CYS A 426 6.75 -22.26 17.96
CA CYS A 426 6.20 -20.92 18.10
C CYS A 426 4.69 -20.94 17.79
N ASP A 427 3.91 -20.05 18.39
CA ASP A 427 2.53 -19.85 17.94
C ASP A 427 2.50 -19.10 16.59
N SER A 428 1.43 -19.33 15.82
CA SER A 428 1.25 -18.78 14.47
C SER A 428 1.27 -17.25 14.42
N TYR A 429 0.74 -16.56 15.43
CA TYR A 429 0.69 -15.10 15.47
C TYR A 429 2.07 -14.50 15.72
N THR A 430 2.81 -15.05 16.68
CA THR A 430 4.18 -14.61 16.96
C THR A 430 5.12 -14.90 15.79
N LEU A 431 4.94 -16.05 15.12
CA LEU A 431 5.70 -16.38 13.91
C LEU A 431 5.43 -15.39 12.78
N ASN A 432 4.16 -15.06 12.52
CA ASN A 432 3.79 -14.08 11.50
C ASN A 432 4.45 -12.72 11.79
N TYR A 433 4.43 -12.25 13.04
CA TYR A 433 5.10 -11.00 13.42
C TYR A 433 6.61 -11.02 13.15
N TYR A 434 7.31 -12.07 13.56
CA TYR A 434 8.76 -12.18 13.39
C TYR A 434 9.22 -12.64 12.01
N SER A 435 8.33 -13.12 11.15
CA SER A 435 8.65 -13.52 9.77
C SER A 435 9.29 -12.38 8.96
N TRP A 436 8.99 -11.12 9.32
CA TRP A 436 9.54 -9.92 8.71
C TRP A 436 10.93 -9.53 9.24
N LYS A 437 11.43 -10.20 10.28
CA LYS A 437 12.73 -9.91 10.89
C LYS A 437 13.87 -10.47 10.02
N PRO A 438 14.88 -9.65 9.66
CA PRO A 438 16.06 -10.12 8.95
C PRO A 438 16.72 -11.29 9.67
N GLY A 439 16.94 -12.39 8.94
CA GLY A 439 17.43 -13.66 9.48
C GLY A 439 16.33 -14.69 9.70
N ILE A 440 15.11 -14.30 10.06
CA ILE A 440 13.97 -15.23 10.28
C ILE A 440 13.14 -15.40 8.99
N SER A 441 13.19 -14.43 8.08
CA SER A 441 12.43 -14.40 6.82
C SER A 441 12.65 -15.60 5.89
N ASP A 442 13.79 -16.28 6.03
CA ASP A 442 14.19 -17.40 5.18
C ASP A 442 13.66 -18.75 5.70
N LEU A 443 13.06 -18.77 6.90
CA LEU A 443 12.39 -19.94 7.48
C LEU A 443 10.99 -20.10 6.86
N GLN A 444 10.95 -20.59 5.62
CA GLN A 444 9.72 -20.74 4.83
C GLN A 444 8.99 -22.07 5.08
N ASP A 445 9.70 -23.11 5.52
CA ASP A 445 9.11 -24.41 5.83
C ASP A 445 8.68 -24.46 7.30
N ASN A 446 7.37 -24.39 7.51
CA ASN A 446 6.74 -24.53 8.81
C ASN A 446 5.72 -25.66 8.74
N TYR A 447 5.84 -26.62 9.64
CA TYR A 447 4.95 -27.76 9.66
C TYR A 447 3.86 -27.52 10.72
N PRO A 448 2.57 -27.45 10.33
CA PRO A 448 1.50 -27.45 11.31
C PRO A 448 1.59 -28.74 12.10
N LEU A 449 1.60 -28.60 13.41
CA LEU A 449 1.60 -29.74 14.31
C LEU A 449 0.18 -30.26 14.44
N GLU A 450 -0.03 -31.57 14.27
CA GLU A 450 -1.24 -32.25 14.73
C GLU A 450 -1.24 -32.32 16.27
N PHE A 451 -1.25 -31.16 16.94
CA PHE A 451 -1.29 -31.05 18.39
C PHE A 451 -2.46 -30.15 18.82
N PRO A 452 -3.04 -30.38 20.01
CA PRO A 452 -4.11 -29.53 20.50
C PRO A 452 -3.55 -28.13 20.78
N SER A 453 -4.21 -27.15 20.20
CA SER A 453 -3.97 -25.71 20.32
C SER A 453 -3.79 -25.25 21.78
N LEU A 454 -2.96 -24.23 21.97
CA LEU A 454 -2.82 -23.60 23.27
C LEU A 454 -4.06 -22.76 23.57
N GLN A 455 -4.57 -22.93 24.79
CA GLN A 455 -5.74 -22.23 25.30
C GLN A 455 -5.31 -21.32 26.46
N PRO A 456 -4.82 -20.10 26.19
CA PRO A 456 -4.54 -19.10 27.21
C PRO A 456 -5.84 -18.67 27.92
N CYS A 457 -5.77 -18.51 29.24
CA CYS A 457 -6.87 -18.17 30.15
C CYS A 457 -6.44 -17.03 31.09
N PHE A 458 -7.39 -16.52 31.88
CA PHE A 458 -7.06 -15.87 33.13
C PHE A 458 -6.70 -16.90 34.19
N ALA A 459 -5.65 -16.61 34.94
CA ALA A 459 -5.33 -17.26 36.19
C ALA A 459 -5.73 -16.39 37.38
N ALA A 460 -6.20 -17.02 38.45
CA ALA A 460 -6.58 -16.37 39.69
C ALA A 460 -6.19 -17.24 40.90
N SER A 461 -6.08 -16.63 42.07
CA SER A 461 -5.83 -17.38 43.31
C SER A 461 -6.99 -18.33 43.62
N ALA A 462 -6.74 -19.40 44.39
CA ALA A 462 -7.80 -20.27 44.93
C ALA A 462 -8.86 -19.52 45.73
N ASP A 463 -8.48 -18.38 46.34
CA ASP A 463 -9.38 -17.56 47.15
C ASP A 463 -10.12 -16.49 46.32
N LEU A 464 -10.07 -16.53 44.98
CA LEU A 464 -10.80 -15.59 44.12
C LEU A 464 -12.29 -15.59 44.50
N ASP A 465 -12.91 -14.41 44.47
CA ASP A 465 -14.37 -14.30 44.55
C ASP A 465 -15.03 -15.15 43.44
N PRO A 466 -15.84 -16.18 43.78
CA PRO A 466 -16.49 -17.02 42.79
C PRO A 466 -17.40 -16.25 41.84
N VAL A 467 -17.98 -15.13 42.30
CA VAL A 467 -18.85 -14.27 41.48
C VAL A 467 -18.04 -13.63 40.35
N LEU A 468 -16.81 -13.19 40.63
CA LEU A 468 -15.92 -12.65 39.61
C LEU A 468 -15.57 -13.70 38.54
N MET A 469 -15.26 -14.94 38.95
CA MET A 469 -14.97 -16.00 37.97
C MET A 469 -16.20 -16.31 37.09
N ALA A 470 -17.39 -16.34 37.68
CA ALA A 470 -18.63 -16.55 36.95
C ALA A 470 -18.89 -15.44 35.92
N ILE A 471 -18.70 -14.16 36.31
CA ILE A 471 -18.81 -13.01 35.40
C ILE A 471 -17.81 -13.13 34.24
N LEU A 472 -16.54 -13.45 34.53
CA LEU A 472 -15.52 -13.60 33.51
C LEU A 472 -15.88 -14.70 32.51
N ASN A 473 -16.22 -15.91 32.97
CA ASN A 473 -16.55 -17.02 32.09
C ASN A 473 -17.80 -16.74 31.24
N LYS A 474 -18.85 -16.14 31.83
CA LYS A 474 -20.04 -15.70 31.09
C LYS A 474 -19.72 -14.64 30.03
N THR A 475 -18.80 -13.73 30.35
CA THR A 475 -18.36 -12.70 29.40
C THR A 475 -17.51 -13.30 28.28
N ILE A 476 -16.58 -14.19 28.61
CA ILE A 476 -15.74 -14.89 27.63
C ILE A 476 -16.61 -15.69 26.67
N ALA A 477 -17.60 -16.43 27.18
CA ALA A 477 -18.55 -17.19 26.37
C ALA A 477 -19.43 -16.31 25.45
N SER A 478 -19.55 -15.01 25.75
CA SER A 478 -20.30 -14.04 24.94
C SER A 478 -19.46 -13.31 23.88
N LEU A 479 -18.15 -13.57 23.82
CA LEU A 479 -17.27 -12.98 22.80
C LEU A 479 -17.47 -13.71 21.48
N SER A 480 -17.86 -13.00 20.43
CA SER A 480 -18.02 -13.63 19.12
C SER A 480 -16.68 -13.84 18.43
N GLN A 481 -16.59 -14.86 17.56
CA GLN A 481 -15.35 -15.16 16.84
C GLN A 481 -14.91 -13.97 15.96
N LYS A 482 -15.87 -13.20 15.45
CA LYS A 482 -15.61 -11.98 14.67
C LYS A 482 -14.95 -10.90 15.52
N GLU A 483 -15.42 -10.66 16.75
CA GLU A 483 -14.81 -9.69 17.66
C GLU A 483 -13.38 -10.11 18.02
N ILE A 484 -13.17 -11.39 18.32
CA ILE A 484 -11.85 -11.97 18.60
C ILE A 484 -10.91 -11.81 17.39
N ASN A 485 -11.38 -12.18 16.20
CA ASN A 485 -10.60 -12.05 14.97
C ASN A 485 -10.25 -10.59 14.66
N GLN A 486 -11.15 -9.64 14.94
CA GLN A 486 -10.89 -8.21 14.77
C GLN A 486 -9.78 -7.74 15.73
N VAL A 487 -9.83 -8.15 17.00
CA VAL A 487 -8.76 -7.83 17.98
C VAL A 487 -7.41 -8.38 17.52
N ILE A 488 -7.39 -9.62 17.01
CA ILE A 488 -6.19 -10.25 16.46
C ILE A 488 -5.71 -9.47 15.24
N TYR A 489 -6.59 -9.15 14.29
CA TYR A 489 -6.30 -8.38 13.09
C TYR A 489 -5.67 -7.03 13.44
N ASP A 490 -6.31 -6.25 14.30
CA ASP A 490 -5.85 -4.92 14.71
C ASP A 490 -4.51 -4.97 15.46
N SER A 491 -4.23 -6.08 16.13
CA SER A 491 -2.98 -6.32 16.85
C SER A 491 -1.85 -6.89 15.99
N THR A 492 -2.12 -7.35 14.76
CA THR A 492 -1.16 -8.08 13.93
C THR A 492 -0.90 -7.45 12.55
N LEU A 493 -1.90 -6.90 11.86
CA LEU A 493 -1.81 -6.48 10.46
C LEU A 493 -1.20 -5.08 10.18
N GLY A 494 -0.75 -4.38 11.22
CA GLY A 494 0.00 -3.11 11.12
C GLY A 494 1.42 -3.16 11.70
N LEU A 495 1.85 -4.34 12.17
CA LEU A 495 3.09 -4.52 12.90
C LEU A 495 4.22 -4.95 11.95
N HIS A 496 4.76 -4.02 11.16
CA HIS A 496 6.02 -4.26 10.46
C HIS A 496 7.18 -4.26 11.47
N TYR A 497 7.95 -5.35 11.49
CA TYR A 497 9.18 -5.41 12.28
C TYR A 497 10.07 -4.21 11.97
N GLN A 498 10.40 -3.40 12.98
CA GLN A 498 11.30 -2.27 12.84
C GLN A 498 12.74 -2.75 13.11
N PRO A 499 13.62 -2.80 12.10
CA PRO A 499 14.97 -3.33 12.28
C PRO A 499 15.77 -2.46 13.25
N SER A 500 16.42 -3.10 14.23
CA SER A 500 17.33 -2.42 15.14
C SER A 500 18.64 -2.05 14.44
N TRP A 501 19.40 -1.09 15.00
CA TRP A 501 20.74 -0.75 14.48
C TRP A 501 21.69 -1.97 14.45
N THR A 502 21.53 -2.90 15.39
CA THR A 502 22.27 -4.16 15.39
C THR A 502 21.85 -5.10 14.26
N ASP A 503 20.56 -5.12 13.89
CA ASP A 503 20.07 -5.91 12.76
C ASP A 503 20.59 -5.34 11.44
N TRP A 504 20.66 -4.01 11.31
CA TRP A 504 21.25 -3.35 10.15
C TRP A 504 22.73 -3.70 9.97
N LEU A 505 23.51 -3.69 11.05
CA LEU A 505 24.93 -4.05 11.04
C LEU A 505 25.15 -5.51 10.65
N LYS A 506 24.31 -6.44 11.15
CA LYS A 506 24.39 -7.86 10.80
C LYS A 506 24.00 -8.10 9.34
N ALA A 507 22.90 -7.50 8.89
CA ALA A 507 22.42 -7.59 7.51
C ALA A 507 23.46 -7.07 6.50
N ASN A 508 24.30 -6.11 6.90
CA ASN A 508 25.34 -5.52 6.07
C ASN A 508 26.77 -5.92 6.48
N SER A 509 26.93 -7.06 7.16
CA SER A 509 28.22 -7.49 7.73
C SER A 509 29.34 -7.63 6.68
N TYR A 510 29.04 -8.11 5.47
CA TYR A 510 29.99 -8.17 4.35
C TYR A 510 30.41 -6.78 3.84
N LEU A 511 29.49 -5.82 3.85
CA LEU A 511 29.79 -4.43 3.47
C LEU A 511 30.68 -3.77 4.51
N VAL A 512 30.40 -3.98 5.81
CA VAL A 512 31.25 -3.47 6.89
C VAL A 512 32.64 -4.12 6.86
N ALA A 513 32.71 -5.45 6.67
CA ALA A 513 33.97 -6.17 6.58
C ALA A 513 34.79 -5.79 5.34
N SER A 514 34.14 -5.59 4.18
CA SER A 514 34.83 -5.14 2.96
C SER A 514 35.34 -3.71 3.07
N LEU A 515 34.60 -2.81 3.73
CA LEU A 515 35.07 -1.46 4.03
C LEU A 515 36.26 -1.46 5.00
N ALA A 516 36.23 -2.30 6.03
CA ALA A 516 37.36 -2.46 6.96
C ALA A 516 38.59 -3.07 6.26
N LEU A 517 38.40 -4.06 5.40
CA LEU A 517 39.49 -4.66 4.61
C LEU A 517 40.06 -3.66 3.61
N ALA A 518 39.21 -2.89 2.92
CA ALA A 518 39.64 -1.82 2.02
C ALA A 518 40.42 -0.73 2.77
N LEU A 519 40.02 -0.41 4.01
CA LEU A 519 40.75 0.51 4.86
C LEU A 519 42.15 -0.03 5.21
N ILE A 520 42.24 -1.29 5.63
CA ILE A 520 43.52 -1.95 5.97
C ILE A 520 44.42 -2.05 4.74
N LEU A 521 43.87 -2.45 3.58
CA LEU A 521 44.60 -2.52 2.32
C LEU A 521 45.06 -1.14 1.87
N GLY A 522 44.21 -0.12 2.06
CA GLY A 522 44.53 1.28 1.80
C GLY A 522 45.69 1.77 2.65
N VAL A 523 45.66 1.49 3.96
CA VAL A 523 46.74 1.88 4.89
C VAL A 523 48.05 1.14 4.56
N THR A 524 48.00 -0.16 4.27
CA THR A 524 49.20 -0.91 3.89
C THR A 524 49.78 -0.48 2.55
N LEU A 525 48.93 -0.16 1.57
CA LEU A 525 49.36 0.41 0.29
C LEU A 525 49.97 1.81 0.46
N LEU A 526 49.43 2.63 1.36
CA LEU A 526 49.98 3.95 1.71
C LEU A 526 51.35 3.84 2.36
N ILE A 527 51.55 2.90 3.28
CA ILE A 527 52.85 2.64 3.93
C ILE A 527 53.87 2.15 2.89
N TYR A 528 53.48 1.25 1.99
CA TYR A 528 54.35 0.77 0.91
C TYR A 528 54.73 1.88 -0.08
N ARG A 529 53.77 2.72 -0.48
CA ARG A 529 54.01 3.89 -1.35
C ARG A 529 54.92 4.92 -0.71
N SER A 530 54.71 5.21 0.58
CA SER A 530 55.54 6.15 1.34
C SER A 530 57.01 5.73 1.37
N ARG A 531 57.28 4.42 1.56
CA ARG A 531 58.65 3.89 1.55
C ARG A 531 59.31 3.98 0.17
N LYS A 532 58.58 3.64 -0.90
CA LYS A 532 59.12 3.70 -2.28
C LYS A 532 59.36 5.14 -2.78
N GLN A 533 58.54 6.10 -2.36
CA GLN A 533 58.73 7.53 -2.70
C GLN A 533 59.95 8.17 -2.03
N THR A 534 60.37 7.67 -0.87
CA THR A 534 61.50 8.25 -0.12
C THR A 534 62.84 7.98 -0.81
N GLU A 535 63.00 6.82 -1.48
CA GLU A 535 64.24 6.44 -2.16
C GLU A 535 64.45 7.16 -3.50
N GLU A 536 63.38 7.51 -4.22
CA GLU A 536 63.46 8.20 -5.53
C GLU A 536 63.68 9.73 -5.41
N GLN A 537 63.34 10.32 -4.25
CA GLN A 537 63.43 11.78 -4.01
C GLN A 537 64.85 12.30 -3.77
N ILE A 538 65.80 11.45 -3.38
CA ILE A 538 67.17 11.88 -3.04
C ILE A 538 68.00 12.14 -4.31
N GLN A 539 67.71 11.47 -5.43
CA GLN A 539 68.54 11.53 -6.64
C GLN A 539 68.11 12.59 -7.67
N ARG A 540 66.85 13.06 -7.64
CA ARG A 540 66.30 14.04 -8.62
C ARG A 540 66.57 15.52 -8.26
N ARG A 541 66.74 15.84 -6.98
CA ARG A 541 66.78 17.23 -6.46
C ARG A 541 67.99 18.09 -6.87
N ARG A 542 69.05 17.54 -7.49
CA ARG A 542 70.27 18.31 -7.84
C ARG A 542 70.30 18.90 -9.25
N THR A 543 69.45 18.45 -10.17
CA THR A 543 69.58 18.78 -11.60
C THR A 543 68.50 19.76 -12.11
N GLU A 544 67.37 19.91 -11.41
CA GLU A 544 66.22 20.71 -11.88
C GLU A 544 66.29 22.22 -11.57
N MET A 545 67.12 22.68 -10.62
CA MET A 545 67.07 24.08 -10.14
C MET A 545 67.56 25.17 -11.12
N PHE A 546 68.33 24.85 -12.17
CA PHE A 546 68.97 25.89 -13.04
C PHE A 546 68.21 26.21 -14.34
N ARG A 547 67.29 25.36 -14.81
CA ARG A 547 66.49 25.59 -16.05
C ARG A 547 65.16 26.32 -15.82
N HIS A 548 64.71 26.38 -14.58
CA HIS A 548 63.33 26.72 -14.20
C HIS A 548 62.99 28.23 -14.18
N LYS A 549 63.90 29.15 -14.55
CA LYS A 549 63.75 30.61 -14.29
C LYS A 549 63.51 31.55 -15.50
N ALA A 550 63.58 31.12 -16.76
CA ALA A 550 63.34 31.97 -17.96
C ALA A 550 62.15 31.55 -18.84
N GLU A 551 61.62 30.33 -18.65
CA GLU A 551 60.56 29.73 -19.47
C GLU A 551 59.17 29.78 -18.78
N MET A 552 59.10 30.28 -17.54
CA MET A 552 57.91 30.18 -16.68
C MET A 552 57.34 31.56 -16.29
N ASP A 553 56.02 31.68 -16.17
CA ASP A 553 55.31 32.80 -15.57
C ASP A 553 55.67 32.94 -14.09
N ARG A 554 55.98 34.17 -13.68
CA ARG A 554 56.63 34.46 -12.39
C ARG A 554 55.69 34.35 -11.20
N ILE A 555 54.39 34.36 -11.45
CA ILE A 555 53.35 34.29 -10.43
C ILE A 555 52.82 32.86 -10.31
N SER A 556 52.39 32.27 -11.43
CA SER A 556 51.82 30.90 -11.47
C SER A 556 52.85 29.78 -11.42
N GLY A 557 54.09 30.04 -11.83
CA GLY A 557 55.09 28.98 -11.97
C GLY A 557 54.85 28.06 -13.17
N LEU A 558 53.87 28.32 -14.05
CA LEU A 558 53.58 27.61 -15.31
C LEU A 558 54.33 28.17 -16.52
N TYR A 559 54.29 27.53 -17.69
CA TYR A 559 54.79 28.15 -18.92
C TYR A 559 53.99 29.42 -19.29
N ASN A 560 54.60 30.34 -20.03
CA ASN A 560 53.90 31.49 -20.63
C ASN A 560 53.26 31.15 -22.00
N GLU A 561 52.34 31.99 -22.49
CA GLU A 561 51.53 31.73 -23.71
C GLU A 561 52.41 31.44 -24.95
N ASP A 562 53.49 32.21 -25.15
CA ASP A 562 54.40 32.05 -26.29
C ASP A 562 55.16 30.70 -26.24
N THR A 563 55.70 30.32 -25.07
CA THR A 563 56.48 29.07 -24.88
C THR A 563 55.59 27.81 -24.95
N PHE A 564 54.34 27.91 -24.49
CA PHE A 564 53.35 26.85 -24.61
C PHE A 564 52.92 26.62 -26.06
N THR A 565 52.67 27.70 -26.80
CA THR A 565 52.24 27.64 -28.22
C THR A 565 53.33 27.00 -29.09
N GLU A 566 54.59 27.35 -28.87
CA GLU A 566 55.74 26.76 -29.57
C GLU A 566 55.93 25.26 -29.28
N LYS A 567 55.90 24.84 -27.99
CA LYS A 567 56.03 23.41 -27.60
C LYS A 567 54.83 22.56 -28.01
N ALA A 568 53.61 23.12 -28.01
CA ALA A 568 52.39 22.43 -28.41
C ALA A 568 52.33 22.16 -29.92
N GLN A 569 52.70 23.14 -30.75
CA GLN A 569 52.82 22.96 -32.21
C GLN A 569 53.88 21.91 -32.57
N ALA A 570 55.00 21.87 -31.83
CA ALA A 570 56.07 20.89 -32.02
C ALA A 570 55.67 19.44 -31.66
N ILE A 571 54.75 19.23 -30.70
CA ILE A 571 54.18 17.91 -30.37
C ILE A 571 53.17 17.48 -31.45
N LEU A 572 52.29 18.38 -31.90
CA LEU A 572 51.24 18.07 -32.88
C LEU A 572 51.79 17.79 -34.30
N ALA A 573 52.97 18.33 -34.64
CA ALA A 573 53.68 18.04 -35.89
C ALA A 573 54.28 16.62 -35.96
N GLN A 574 54.40 15.90 -34.82
CA GLN A 574 54.98 14.54 -34.72
C GLN A 574 53.95 13.41 -34.89
N ASP A 575 52.76 13.71 -35.41
CA ASP A 575 51.62 12.79 -35.61
C ASP A 575 51.27 11.92 -34.39
N PRO A 576 51.06 12.53 -33.20
CA PRO A 576 50.78 11.77 -31.98
C PRO A 576 49.30 11.31 -31.93
N PRO A 577 48.89 10.43 -31.00
CA PRO A 577 47.49 10.06 -30.80
C PRO A 577 46.61 11.30 -30.55
N PRO A 578 45.26 11.25 -30.67
CA PRO A 578 44.40 12.43 -30.57
C PRO A 578 44.65 13.20 -29.25
N TYR A 579 44.53 14.54 -29.24
CA TYR A 579 44.72 15.42 -28.06
C TYR A 579 43.46 16.23 -27.75
N TYR A 580 43.19 16.46 -26.46
CA TYR A 580 42.27 17.47 -25.95
C TYR A 580 43.02 18.74 -25.55
N LEU A 581 42.43 19.89 -25.87
CA LEU A 581 42.85 21.20 -25.36
C LEU A 581 41.81 21.71 -24.37
N ILE A 582 42.22 22.07 -23.17
CA ILE A 582 41.34 22.34 -22.03
C ILE A 582 41.60 23.73 -21.49
N TYR A 583 40.56 24.54 -21.46
CA TYR A 583 40.54 25.85 -20.85
C TYR A 583 40.06 25.74 -19.40
N ILE A 584 40.63 26.55 -18.50
CA ILE A 584 40.31 26.59 -17.07
C ILE A 584 40.17 28.05 -16.61
N ASN A 585 39.11 28.39 -15.89
CA ASN A 585 38.77 29.75 -15.41
C ASN A 585 38.30 29.78 -13.95
N ILE A 586 38.56 30.87 -13.22
CA ILE A 586 38.12 31.10 -11.85
C ILE A 586 36.81 31.90 -11.82
N ARG A 587 35.76 31.35 -11.20
CA ARG A 587 34.45 32.01 -11.13
C ARG A 587 34.51 33.27 -10.26
N ARG A 588 34.00 34.40 -10.79
CA ARG A 588 33.87 35.71 -10.11
C ARG A 588 35.20 36.29 -9.55
N PHE A 589 36.35 36.05 -10.19
CA PHE A 589 37.67 36.52 -9.74
C PHE A 589 37.81 38.05 -9.51
N LYS A 590 37.03 38.90 -10.21
CA LYS A 590 37.01 40.37 -9.97
C LYS A 590 36.58 40.72 -8.54
N ILE A 591 35.66 39.95 -7.96
CA ILE A 591 35.21 40.11 -6.56
C ILE A 591 36.33 39.68 -5.60
N VAL A 592 37.13 38.68 -5.96
CA VAL A 592 38.31 38.23 -5.18
C VAL A 592 39.37 39.35 -5.11
N ASN A 593 39.60 40.07 -6.22
CA ASN A 593 40.53 41.22 -6.26
C ASN A 593 40.03 42.44 -5.47
N GLU A 594 38.73 42.76 -5.55
CA GLU A 594 38.14 43.91 -4.86
C GLU A 594 37.98 43.66 -3.35
N LEU A 595 37.80 42.41 -2.90
CA LEU A 595 37.65 42.06 -1.48
C LEU A 595 38.98 41.70 -0.77
N LEU A 596 39.96 41.08 -1.45
CA LEU A 596 41.19 40.57 -0.81
C LEU A 596 42.48 41.31 -1.19
N GLY A 597 42.45 42.17 -2.21
CA GLY A 597 43.62 42.90 -2.70
C GLY A 597 44.59 42.05 -3.55
N VAL A 598 45.49 42.74 -4.24
CA VAL A 598 46.30 42.19 -5.35
C VAL A 598 47.25 41.06 -4.92
N GLU A 599 47.88 41.14 -3.73
CA GLU A 599 48.85 40.14 -3.26
C GLU A 599 48.25 38.77 -2.92
N GLN A 600 47.01 38.73 -2.40
CA GLN A 600 46.32 37.47 -2.13
C GLN A 600 45.79 36.88 -3.43
N ALA A 601 45.25 37.69 -4.33
CA ALA A 601 44.86 37.21 -5.66
C ALA A 601 46.03 36.61 -6.45
N ASP A 602 47.24 37.17 -6.33
CA ASP A 602 48.44 36.58 -6.95
C ASP A 602 48.83 35.23 -6.32
N GLN A 603 48.60 35.01 -5.02
CA GLN A 603 48.76 33.70 -4.37
C GLN A 603 47.77 32.66 -4.89
N LEU A 604 46.57 33.09 -5.34
CA LEU A 604 45.58 32.21 -5.94
C LEU A 604 46.04 31.68 -7.29
N LEU A 605 46.61 32.59 -8.06
CA LEU A 605 47.11 32.32 -9.39
C LEU A 605 48.40 31.48 -9.32
N SER A 606 49.21 31.70 -8.29
CA SER A 606 50.35 30.84 -7.93
C SER A 606 49.93 29.43 -7.57
N HIS A 607 48.81 29.30 -6.85
CA HIS A 607 48.23 28.04 -6.45
C HIS A 607 47.69 27.23 -7.63
N ILE A 608 46.86 27.85 -8.45
CA ILE A 608 46.32 27.22 -9.68
C ILE A 608 47.45 26.86 -10.65
N GLY A 609 48.44 27.74 -10.73
CA GLY A 609 49.67 27.51 -11.47
C GLY A 609 50.42 26.25 -11.06
N SER A 610 50.69 26.08 -9.76
CA SER A 610 51.31 24.88 -9.20
C SER A 610 50.49 23.61 -9.50
N ARG A 611 49.17 23.71 -9.53
CA ARG A 611 48.24 22.58 -9.77
C ARG A 611 48.21 22.14 -11.22
N LEU A 612 48.38 23.09 -12.13
CA LEU A 612 48.47 22.78 -13.55
C LEU A 612 49.87 22.32 -13.97
N GLN A 613 50.90 22.80 -13.30
CA GLN A 613 52.27 22.33 -13.50
C GLN A 613 52.36 20.84 -13.11
N ASP A 614 51.59 20.46 -12.09
CA ASP A 614 51.37 19.07 -11.64
C ASP A 614 50.51 18.25 -12.59
N TYR A 615 49.48 18.85 -13.19
CA TYR A 615 48.71 18.17 -14.22
C TYR A 615 49.62 17.77 -15.40
N CYS A 616 50.44 18.70 -15.89
CA CYS A 616 51.34 18.46 -17.03
C CYS A 616 52.54 17.57 -16.71
N GLY A 617 52.95 17.53 -15.44
CA GLY A 617 53.89 16.52 -14.97
C GLY A 617 53.32 15.10 -15.01
N ARG A 618 52.00 14.93 -14.90
CA ARG A 618 51.31 13.63 -14.77
C ARG A 618 50.75 13.06 -16.06
N TYR A 619 50.36 13.90 -17.01
CA TYR A 619 49.91 13.45 -18.32
C TYR A 619 51.05 13.76 -19.33
N PRO A 620 52.03 12.85 -19.57
CA PRO A 620 53.20 13.13 -20.41
C PRO A 620 52.77 13.39 -21.86
N GLY A 621 53.33 14.45 -22.47
CA GLY A 621 52.81 15.03 -23.71
C GLY A 621 51.80 16.17 -23.47
N SER A 622 51.36 16.35 -22.22
CA SER A 622 50.51 17.47 -21.82
C SER A 622 51.31 18.67 -21.38
N LEU A 623 50.77 19.85 -21.64
CA LEU A 623 51.41 21.14 -21.41
C LEU A 623 50.37 22.07 -20.80
N ALA A 624 50.77 22.95 -19.89
CA ALA A 624 49.87 23.94 -19.31
C ALA A 624 50.57 25.28 -19.20
N CYS A 625 49.76 26.32 -19.39
CA CYS A 625 50.19 27.69 -19.29
C CYS A 625 49.12 28.54 -18.62
N ARG A 626 49.58 29.68 -18.13
CA ARG A 626 48.70 30.79 -17.78
C ARG A 626 48.70 31.78 -18.94
N ILE A 627 47.51 32.10 -19.47
CA ILE A 627 47.35 32.99 -20.63
C ILE A 627 47.42 34.44 -20.14
N THR A 628 46.42 34.87 -19.39
CA THR A 628 46.31 36.22 -18.80
C THR A 628 45.36 36.17 -17.61
N ALA A 629 45.57 37.03 -16.60
CA ALA A 629 44.72 37.12 -15.40
C ALA A 629 44.46 35.76 -14.73
N ASP A 630 43.21 35.30 -14.67
CA ASP A 630 42.70 34.06 -14.04
C ASP A 630 42.47 32.89 -15.02
N HIS A 631 42.93 33.05 -16.27
CA HIS A 631 42.72 32.06 -17.32
C HIS A 631 43.94 31.16 -17.54
N PHE A 632 43.68 29.86 -17.53
CA PHE A 632 44.67 28.82 -17.71
C PHE A 632 44.31 27.88 -18.85
N MET A 633 45.32 27.26 -19.46
CA MET A 633 45.15 26.36 -20.59
C MET A 633 46.00 25.11 -20.39
N LEU A 634 45.46 23.98 -20.82
CA LEU A 634 46.04 22.67 -20.67
C LEU A 634 45.82 21.85 -21.95
N MET A 635 46.88 21.52 -22.68
CA MET A 635 46.81 20.57 -23.79
C MET A 635 47.21 19.20 -23.28
N THR A 636 46.50 18.14 -23.64
CA THR A 636 46.75 16.78 -23.13
C THR A 636 46.22 15.73 -24.10
N PRO A 637 46.79 14.51 -24.17
CA PRO A 637 46.25 13.47 -25.04
C PRO A 637 44.75 13.23 -24.77
N CYS A 638 43.97 12.93 -25.80
CA CYS A 638 42.55 12.67 -25.69
C CYS A 638 42.31 11.52 -24.70
N GLU A 639 43.18 10.52 -24.72
CA GLU A 639 43.16 9.38 -23.80
C GLU A 639 43.50 9.78 -22.37
N ALA A 640 44.35 10.79 -22.19
CA ALA A 640 44.69 11.28 -20.86
C ALA A 640 43.48 12.00 -20.24
N TYR A 641 42.78 12.76 -21.05
CA TYR A 641 41.66 13.53 -20.58
C TYR A 641 40.30 12.80 -20.62
N GLN A 642 40.02 11.88 -21.55
CA GLN A 642 38.84 11.00 -21.41
C GLN A 642 38.91 10.17 -20.13
N ALA A 643 40.13 9.86 -19.71
CA ALA A 643 40.37 9.16 -18.45
C ALA A 643 40.19 10.07 -17.25
N ASN A 644 40.80 11.26 -17.29
CA ASN A 644 41.01 12.02 -16.06
C ASN A 644 40.73 13.52 -16.19
N GLY A 645 39.98 13.91 -17.21
CA GLY A 645 39.86 15.27 -17.69
C GLY A 645 39.22 16.32 -16.76
N ARG A 646 39.06 16.09 -15.47
CA ARG A 646 38.32 17.04 -14.63
C ARG A 646 38.94 17.12 -13.25
N GLU A 647 40.22 17.47 -13.16
CA GLU A 647 40.82 17.77 -11.85
C GLU A 647 40.39 19.15 -11.37
N ASP A 648 39.84 19.24 -10.15
CA ASP A 648 39.48 20.49 -9.47
C ASP A 648 40.74 21.19 -8.87
N ILE A 649 41.03 22.36 -9.41
CA ILE A 649 42.33 23.05 -9.30
C ILE A 649 42.37 24.15 -8.21
N LEU A 650 41.25 24.76 -7.77
CA LEU A 650 41.25 25.89 -6.81
C LEU A 650 41.39 25.50 -5.35
N LYS A 651 40.95 24.27 -5.10
CA LYS A 651 40.36 23.87 -3.83
C LYS A 651 41.23 24.16 -2.60
N ASP A 652 42.56 24.18 -2.76
CA ASP A 652 43.57 24.37 -1.70
C ASP A 652 44.10 25.82 -1.54
N TYR A 653 43.47 26.81 -2.14
CA TYR A 653 43.69 28.23 -1.87
C TYR A 653 42.63 28.71 -0.87
N THR A 654 43.01 28.83 0.39
CA THR A 654 42.11 29.26 1.47
C THR A 654 41.96 30.76 1.47
N SER A 655 40.71 31.17 1.52
CA SER A 655 40.23 32.52 1.38
C SER A 655 38.89 32.55 2.11
N ASP A 656 38.53 33.66 2.73
CA ASP A 656 37.23 33.79 3.41
C ASP A 656 36.05 33.85 2.41
N LEU A 657 36.32 33.55 1.13
CA LEU A 657 35.41 33.58 -0.01
C LEU A 657 35.26 32.18 -0.64
N ASN A 658 34.07 31.91 -1.17
CA ASN A 658 33.77 30.66 -1.85
C ASN A 658 34.21 30.74 -3.33
N LEU A 659 35.27 30.00 -3.70
CA LEU A 659 35.93 30.04 -5.01
C LEU A 659 35.71 28.72 -5.77
N SER A 660 35.37 28.77 -7.07
CA SER A 660 35.11 27.59 -7.92
C SER A 660 35.69 27.72 -9.34
N LEU A 661 36.08 26.62 -10.00
CA LEU A 661 36.67 26.62 -11.35
C LEU A 661 35.74 26.14 -12.46
N GLU A 662 36.08 26.54 -13.68
CA GLU A 662 35.33 26.20 -14.88
C GLU A 662 36.22 25.65 -15.97
N TYR A 663 35.83 24.52 -16.57
CA TYR A 663 36.67 23.81 -17.53
C TYR A 663 35.96 23.58 -18.87
N GLY A 664 36.68 23.69 -19.98
CA GLY A 664 36.14 23.46 -21.34
C GLY A 664 37.14 22.79 -22.25
N VAL A 665 36.71 21.80 -23.04
CA VAL A 665 37.61 20.79 -23.64
C VAL A 665 37.36 20.69 -25.14
N TYR A 666 38.40 20.82 -25.94
CA TYR A 666 38.35 20.73 -27.40
C TYR A 666 39.16 19.55 -27.92
N PRO A 667 38.55 18.51 -28.52
CA PRO A 667 39.29 17.49 -29.25
C PRO A 667 39.93 18.10 -30.49
N ILE A 668 41.24 17.94 -30.61
CA ILE A 668 42.01 18.42 -31.75
C ILE A 668 41.86 17.39 -32.88
N THR A 669 40.89 17.61 -33.78
CA THR A 669 40.55 16.72 -34.91
C THR A 669 41.11 17.19 -36.26
N ASP A 670 41.21 18.50 -36.51
CA ASP A 670 41.85 19.11 -37.69
C ASP A 670 43.09 19.91 -37.27
N ARG A 671 44.27 19.41 -37.65
CA ARG A 671 45.58 19.94 -37.25
C ARG A 671 46.09 21.07 -38.13
N SER A 672 45.39 21.43 -39.21
CA SER A 672 45.76 22.54 -40.12
C SER A 672 45.33 23.93 -39.63
N LEU A 673 44.45 23.95 -38.61
CA LEU A 673 43.94 25.19 -38.02
C LEU A 673 45.00 25.88 -37.14
N PRO A 674 45.02 27.23 -37.07
CA PRO A 674 45.90 27.96 -36.15
C PRO A 674 45.61 27.64 -34.67
N MET A 675 46.65 27.47 -33.83
CA MET A 675 46.54 27.15 -32.39
C MET A 675 45.62 28.12 -31.62
N LYS A 676 45.67 29.42 -31.97
CA LYS A 676 44.83 30.47 -31.39
C LYS A 676 43.33 30.16 -31.55
N LEU A 677 42.93 29.66 -32.73
CA LEU A 677 41.54 29.31 -33.04
C LEU A 677 41.06 28.06 -32.28
N MET A 678 41.97 27.15 -31.88
CA MET A 678 41.64 25.98 -31.05
C MET A 678 41.42 26.36 -29.57
N GLN A 679 42.21 27.30 -29.06
CA GLN A 679 42.07 27.84 -27.71
C GLN A 679 40.70 28.52 -27.51
N ASP A 680 40.24 29.30 -28.49
CA ASP A 680 38.90 29.92 -28.48
C ASP A 680 37.77 28.89 -28.38
N ARG A 681 37.95 27.70 -28.97
CA ARG A 681 36.96 26.61 -28.96
C ARG A 681 36.93 25.86 -27.63
N ALA A 682 38.09 25.64 -26.99
CA ALA A 682 38.16 25.08 -25.65
C ALA A 682 37.50 26.00 -24.62
N ALA A 683 37.71 27.31 -24.71
CA ALA A 683 37.09 28.30 -23.84
C ALA A 683 35.55 28.35 -23.99
N LEU A 684 35.06 28.19 -25.22
CA LEU A 684 33.61 28.15 -25.50
C LEU A 684 32.93 26.95 -24.81
N ALA A 685 33.58 25.78 -24.79
CA ALA A 685 33.04 24.58 -24.17
C ALA A 685 32.92 24.67 -22.63
N ALA A 686 33.63 25.61 -21.98
CA ALA A 686 33.57 25.79 -20.54
C ALA A 686 32.25 26.42 -20.05
N LYS A 687 31.51 27.09 -20.96
CA LYS A 687 30.28 27.83 -20.67
C LYS A 687 29.02 26.95 -20.63
N ASN A 688 29.02 25.78 -21.29
CA ASN A 688 27.84 24.91 -21.40
C ASN A 688 28.15 23.48 -20.93
N ARG A 689 27.66 23.15 -19.74
CA ARG A 689 27.81 21.84 -19.07
C ARG A 689 26.49 21.08 -19.14
N THR A 690 26.52 19.75 -19.12
CA THR A 690 25.32 18.92 -19.33
C THR A 690 24.46 18.72 -18.08
N ASP A 691 24.87 19.17 -16.90
CA ASP A 691 24.05 19.18 -15.68
C ASP A 691 24.83 19.98 -14.59
N PRO A 692 24.20 20.92 -13.85
CA PRO A 692 24.87 21.72 -12.83
C PRO A 692 25.54 20.92 -11.70
N MET A 693 25.17 19.65 -11.45
CA MET A 693 25.59 18.91 -10.26
C MET A 693 26.79 17.96 -10.47
N PHE A 694 27.11 17.58 -11.73
CA PHE A 694 28.04 16.48 -12.04
C PHE A 694 29.12 16.75 -13.09
N SER A 695 29.11 17.92 -13.71
CA SER A 695 29.95 18.10 -14.88
C SER A 695 30.60 19.46 -14.84
N GLU A 696 31.60 19.63 -13.98
CA GLU A 696 32.41 20.85 -13.87
C GLU A 696 33.13 21.28 -15.16
N VAL A 697 33.00 20.45 -16.19
CA VAL A 697 33.74 20.58 -17.42
C VAL A 697 32.79 20.34 -18.61
N GLY A 698 33.02 21.00 -19.74
CA GLY A 698 32.24 20.79 -20.97
C GLY A 698 33.14 20.34 -22.10
N PHE A 699 32.75 19.29 -22.83
CA PHE A 699 33.44 18.92 -24.08
C PHE A 699 32.93 19.76 -25.24
N TYR A 700 33.73 19.94 -26.29
CA TYR A 700 33.42 20.67 -27.51
C TYR A 700 33.12 19.70 -28.65
N THR A 701 32.06 20.02 -29.38
CA THR A 701 31.57 19.42 -30.60
C THR A 701 31.15 20.59 -31.49
N ASP A 702 31.19 20.44 -32.81
CA ASP A 702 30.76 21.55 -33.69
C ASP A 702 29.26 21.89 -33.49
N GLN A 703 28.49 20.94 -33.00
CA GLN A 703 27.11 21.14 -32.56
C GLN A 703 27.01 22.04 -31.31
N GLN A 704 27.99 21.99 -30.39
CA GLN A 704 28.04 22.85 -29.18
C GLN A 704 28.45 24.29 -29.46
N ARG A 705 29.38 24.53 -30.39
CA ARG A 705 29.65 25.91 -30.85
C ARG A 705 28.43 26.52 -31.49
N GLN A 706 27.76 25.76 -32.36
CA GLN A 706 26.53 26.23 -32.96
C GLN A 706 25.41 26.37 -31.91
N ARG A 707 25.35 25.51 -30.88
CA ARG A 707 24.41 25.62 -29.75
C ARG A 707 24.67 26.89 -28.95
N ILE A 708 25.89 27.18 -28.50
CA ILE A 708 26.23 28.38 -27.73
C ILE A 708 25.99 29.65 -28.54
N ILE A 709 26.37 29.65 -29.82
CA ILE A 709 26.08 30.78 -30.71
C ILE A 709 24.56 30.95 -30.84
N ARG A 710 23.80 29.86 -31.01
CA ARG A 710 22.34 29.92 -31.10
C ARG A 710 21.69 30.33 -29.79
N GLU A 711 22.18 29.89 -28.65
CA GLU A 711 21.69 30.24 -27.30
C GLU A 711 21.98 31.70 -26.98
N GLN A 712 23.21 32.17 -27.23
CA GLN A 712 23.53 33.59 -27.08
C GLN A 712 22.69 34.45 -28.04
N GLN A 713 22.52 34.03 -29.29
CA GLN A 713 21.60 34.70 -30.22
C GLN A 713 20.16 34.69 -29.71
N VAL A 714 19.70 33.58 -29.09
CA VAL A 714 18.39 33.53 -28.43
C VAL A 714 18.31 34.62 -27.36
N LEU A 715 19.25 34.67 -26.42
CA LEU A 715 19.26 35.64 -25.32
C LEU A 715 19.36 37.09 -25.81
N ASP A 716 20.23 37.37 -26.79
CA ASP A 716 20.46 38.71 -27.34
C ASP A 716 19.26 39.23 -28.14
N GLU A 717 18.52 38.32 -28.79
CA GLU A 717 17.43 38.69 -29.68
C GLU A 717 16.06 38.58 -29.01
N ILE A 718 15.85 37.75 -27.99
CA ILE A 718 14.52 37.40 -27.44
C ILE A 718 13.74 38.61 -26.93
N GLU A 719 14.38 39.53 -26.20
CA GLU A 719 13.73 40.72 -25.66
C GLU A 719 13.29 41.64 -26.79
N GLY A 720 14.21 41.92 -27.73
CA GLY A 720 13.87 42.66 -28.94
C GLY A 720 12.87 41.92 -29.84
N ALA A 721 12.84 40.58 -29.82
CA ALA A 721 11.91 39.76 -30.59
C ALA A 721 10.49 39.86 -30.02
N MET A 722 10.35 39.94 -28.69
CA MET A 722 9.07 40.24 -28.04
C MET A 722 8.60 41.65 -28.41
N ASP A 723 9.49 42.65 -28.38
CA ASP A 723 9.17 44.03 -28.77
C ASP A 723 8.78 44.16 -30.26
N ARG A 724 9.45 43.40 -31.14
CA ARG A 724 9.17 43.37 -32.58
C ARG A 724 7.99 42.47 -32.96
N GLY A 725 7.39 41.75 -32.00
CA GLY A 725 6.28 40.84 -32.25
C GLY A 725 6.68 39.56 -33.01
N GLU A 726 7.95 39.16 -32.97
CA GLU A 726 8.47 37.93 -33.56
C GLU A 726 8.14 36.69 -32.71
N ILE A 727 7.89 36.88 -31.41
CA ILE A 727 7.36 35.84 -30.54
C ILE A 727 5.85 35.79 -30.68
N ILE A 728 5.36 34.64 -31.13
CA ILE A 728 3.96 34.37 -31.46
C ILE A 728 3.50 33.10 -30.74
N ILE A 729 2.19 32.92 -30.62
CA ILE A 729 1.59 31.71 -30.05
C ILE A 729 1.02 30.85 -31.17
N TYR A 730 1.30 29.55 -31.10
CA TYR A 730 0.55 28.54 -31.84
C TYR A 730 -0.35 27.82 -30.84
N ILE A 731 -1.52 27.39 -31.27
CA ILE A 731 -2.48 26.74 -30.40
C ILE A 731 -2.70 25.32 -30.89
N GLN A 732 -2.47 24.35 -30.02
CA GLN A 732 -2.83 22.96 -30.30
C GLN A 732 -4.20 22.67 -29.74
N ALA A 733 -5.11 22.17 -30.58
CA ALA A 733 -6.48 21.93 -30.16
C ALA A 733 -6.61 20.70 -29.26
N LYS A 734 -7.36 20.87 -28.16
CA LYS A 734 -7.87 19.80 -27.29
C LYS A 734 -9.23 19.37 -27.83
N TYR A 735 -9.41 18.08 -28.07
CA TYR A 735 -10.59 17.58 -28.78
C TYR A 735 -11.40 16.61 -27.94
N ASP A 736 -12.73 16.80 -27.94
CA ASP A 736 -13.68 15.83 -27.42
C ASP A 736 -14.02 14.84 -28.52
N ILE A 737 -13.54 13.61 -28.39
CA ILE A 737 -13.72 12.56 -29.41
C ILE A 737 -15.15 12.02 -29.48
N VAL A 738 -15.95 12.26 -28.43
CA VAL A 738 -17.36 11.85 -28.35
C VAL A 738 -18.23 12.94 -28.96
N ALA A 739 -18.09 14.18 -28.51
CA ALA A 739 -18.86 15.32 -29.02
C ALA A 739 -18.36 15.84 -30.38
N GLN A 740 -17.21 15.36 -30.84
CA GLN A 740 -16.57 15.75 -32.10
C GLN A 740 -16.46 17.27 -32.27
N ARG A 741 -15.89 17.91 -31.24
CA ARG A 741 -15.66 19.36 -31.20
C ARG A 741 -14.40 19.69 -30.43
N VAL A 742 -13.82 20.84 -30.78
CA VAL A 742 -12.74 21.45 -29.99
C VAL A 742 -13.31 21.92 -28.66
N ILE A 743 -12.61 21.61 -27.57
CA ILE A 743 -13.02 21.98 -26.20
C ILE A 743 -12.08 22.98 -25.54
N GLY A 744 -10.93 23.22 -26.15
CA GLY A 744 -9.92 24.14 -25.67
C GLY A 744 -8.68 24.06 -26.53
N GLY A 745 -7.64 24.75 -26.14
CA GLY A 745 -6.35 24.67 -26.81
C GLY A 745 -5.20 24.86 -25.85
N GLU A 746 -4.02 24.43 -26.24
CA GLU A 746 -2.79 24.72 -25.52
C GLU A 746 -1.98 25.75 -26.31
N ALA A 747 -1.72 26.91 -25.68
CA ALA A 747 -0.87 27.94 -26.24
C ALA A 747 0.59 27.54 -26.10
N LEU A 748 1.16 27.19 -27.24
CA LEU A 748 2.54 26.80 -27.39
C LEU A 748 3.31 27.93 -28.06
N VAL A 749 4.25 28.50 -27.33
CA VAL A 749 5.09 29.58 -27.85
C VAL A 749 5.88 29.14 -29.09
N ARG A 750 5.98 30.03 -30.07
CA ARG A 750 6.80 29.90 -31.27
C ARG A 750 7.55 31.20 -31.50
N TRP A 751 8.72 31.09 -32.11
CA TRP A 751 9.49 32.26 -32.50
C TRP A 751 9.59 32.32 -34.03
N GLN A 752 8.92 33.31 -34.62
CA GLN A 752 9.02 33.61 -36.04
C GLN A 752 10.28 34.43 -36.31
N HIS A 753 11.40 33.73 -36.38
CA HIS A 753 12.68 34.37 -36.58
C HIS A 753 12.88 34.77 -38.05
N PRO A 754 13.31 36.02 -38.36
CA PRO A 754 13.39 36.53 -39.74
C PRO A 754 14.32 35.73 -40.66
N VAL A 755 15.42 35.20 -40.12
CA VAL A 755 16.39 34.36 -40.86
C VAL A 755 16.15 32.84 -40.70
N ARG A 756 15.85 32.37 -39.48
CA ARG A 756 15.78 30.94 -39.14
C ARG A 756 14.39 30.32 -39.35
N GLY A 757 13.39 31.12 -39.71
CA GLY A 757 12.01 30.66 -39.86
C GLY A 757 11.35 30.41 -38.51
N LEU A 758 10.35 29.54 -38.48
CA LEU A 758 9.55 29.26 -37.28
C LEU A 758 10.28 28.28 -36.34
N LEU A 759 10.64 28.75 -35.15
CA LEU A 759 11.30 27.95 -34.11
C LEU A 759 10.28 27.46 -33.07
N GLY A 760 10.42 26.19 -32.70
CA GLY A 760 9.63 25.55 -31.64
C GLY A 760 10.20 25.78 -30.23
N PRO A 761 9.40 25.54 -29.17
CA PRO A 761 9.75 25.88 -27.79
C PRO A 761 11.00 25.15 -27.32
N GLY A 762 11.18 23.87 -27.68
CA GLY A 762 12.37 23.09 -27.35
C GLY A 762 13.71 23.65 -27.86
N GLN A 763 13.71 24.68 -28.71
CA GLN A 763 14.94 25.34 -29.18
C GLN A 763 15.33 26.58 -28.36
N PHE A 764 14.42 27.17 -27.57
CA PHE A 764 14.68 28.43 -26.86
C PHE A 764 14.12 28.49 -25.44
N VAL A 765 13.02 27.80 -25.12
CA VAL A 765 12.41 27.80 -23.78
C VAL A 765 13.38 27.30 -22.73
N GLY A 766 14.01 26.13 -22.95
CA GLY A 766 15.00 25.59 -22.01
C GLY A 766 16.20 26.52 -21.79
N VAL A 767 16.61 27.28 -22.82
CA VAL A 767 17.68 28.29 -22.71
C VAL A 767 17.27 29.42 -21.78
N LEU A 768 16.02 29.88 -21.87
CA LEU A 768 15.49 30.94 -21.03
C LEU A 768 15.25 30.47 -19.59
N GLU A 769 14.88 29.19 -19.41
CA GLU A 769 14.73 28.56 -18.09
C GLU A 769 16.07 28.44 -17.36
N GLU A 770 17.11 27.96 -18.04
CA GLU A 770 18.48 27.87 -17.47
C GLU A 770 19.06 29.25 -17.12
N ASN A 771 18.67 30.31 -17.84
CA ASN A 771 19.18 31.68 -17.65
C ASN A 771 18.24 32.60 -16.83
N GLY A 772 17.13 32.06 -16.28
CA GLY A 772 16.19 32.82 -15.45
C GLY A 772 15.39 33.90 -16.18
N GLN A 773 15.41 33.91 -17.51
CA GLN A 773 14.66 34.83 -18.37
C GLN A 773 13.28 34.29 -18.77
N ILE A 774 12.97 33.03 -18.43
CA ILE A 774 11.70 32.40 -18.78
C ILE A 774 10.48 33.17 -18.26
N MET A 775 10.56 33.78 -17.08
CA MET A 775 9.44 34.51 -16.48
C MET A 775 8.95 35.69 -17.35
N GLN A 776 9.85 36.33 -18.11
CA GLN A 776 9.46 37.41 -19.02
C GLN A 776 8.74 36.86 -20.25
N LEU A 777 9.24 35.74 -20.79
CA LEU A 777 8.60 35.04 -21.89
C LEU A 777 7.24 34.50 -21.47
N ASP A 778 7.15 33.86 -20.31
CA ASP A 778 5.92 33.35 -19.73
C ASP A 778 4.87 34.46 -19.63
N TYR A 779 5.22 35.58 -18.99
CA TYR A 779 4.32 36.72 -18.88
C TYR A 779 3.90 37.25 -20.26
N TYR A 780 4.83 37.36 -21.22
CA TYR A 780 4.52 37.79 -22.58
C TYR A 780 3.57 36.80 -23.29
N VAL A 781 3.78 35.50 -23.13
CA VAL A 781 2.93 34.44 -23.69
C VAL A 781 1.55 34.46 -23.04
N TRP A 782 1.46 34.56 -21.72
CA TRP A 782 0.19 34.70 -21.00
C TRP A 782 -0.57 35.94 -21.49
N GLU A 783 0.13 37.06 -21.65
CA GLU A 783 -0.44 38.30 -22.17
C GLU A 783 -0.91 38.15 -23.62
N LYS A 784 -0.14 37.49 -24.50
CA LYS A 784 -0.55 37.20 -25.88
C LYS A 784 -1.75 36.27 -25.95
N THR A 785 -1.79 35.24 -25.12
CA THR A 785 -2.94 34.34 -25.02
C THR A 785 -4.17 35.11 -24.53
N CYS A 786 -4.03 36.01 -23.55
CA CYS A 786 -5.12 36.88 -23.12
C CYS A 786 -5.59 37.83 -24.24
N GLN A 787 -4.66 38.41 -25.01
CA GLN A 787 -5.01 39.24 -26.18
C GLN A 787 -5.75 38.45 -27.26
N PHE A 788 -5.33 37.20 -27.50
CA PHE A 788 -6.03 36.29 -28.40
C PHE A 788 -7.44 35.98 -27.89
N LEU A 789 -7.57 35.51 -26.65
CA LEU A 789 -8.86 35.20 -26.02
C LEU A 789 -9.80 36.42 -26.03
N GLN A 790 -9.30 37.61 -25.70
CA GLN A 790 -10.11 38.84 -25.75
C GLN A 790 -10.62 39.12 -27.16
N ARG A 791 -9.79 38.95 -28.20
CA ARG A 791 -10.25 39.11 -29.59
C ARG A 791 -11.31 38.09 -29.95
N GLN A 792 -11.16 36.83 -29.54
CA GLN A 792 -12.16 35.80 -29.79
C GLN A 792 -13.47 36.10 -29.07
N HIS A 793 -13.43 36.56 -27.81
CA HIS A 793 -14.61 36.92 -27.03
C HIS A 793 -15.36 38.13 -27.58
N ARG A 794 -14.68 38.97 -28.38
CA ARG A 794 -15.34 40.06 -29.13
C ARG A 794 -16.02 39.58 -30.42
N LEU A 795 -15.60 38.45 -30.97
CA LEU A 795 -16.07 37.92 -32.25
C LEU A 795 -17.10 36.80 -32.07
N HIS A 796 -17.02 36.04 -30.98
CA HIS A 796 -17.81 34.84 -30.74
C HIS A 796 -18.34 34.82 -29.31
N GLU A 797 -19.57 34.31 -29.12
CA GLU A 797 -20.18 34.19 -27.78
C GLU A 797 -19.57 33.04 -26.94
N GLN A 798 -19.09 31.99 -27.60
CA GLN A 798 -18.51 30.81 -26.95
C GLN A 798 -17.08 30.63 -27.39
N VAL A 799 -16.13 31.04 -26.56
CA VAL A 799 -14.69 30.86 -26.81
C VAL A 799 -14.19 29.70 -25.96
N PRO A 800 -13.61 28.65 -26.58
CA PRO A 800 -12.94 27.59 -25.84
C PRO A 800 -11.75 28.14 -25.03
N PRO A 801 -11.54 27.67 -23.79
CA PRO A 801 -10.43 28.12 -22.98
C PRO A 801 -9.08 27.70 -23.59
N VAL A 802 -8.05 28.48 -23.32
CA VAL A 802 -6.68 28.19 -23.76
C VAL A 802 -5.77 28.03 -22.55
N SER A 803 -5.06 26.91 -22.47
CA SER A 803 -4.06 26.68 -21.44
C SER A 803 -2.72 27.30 -21.80
N VAL A 804 -1.98 27.71 -20.76
CA VAL A 804 -0.61 28.20 -20.87
C VAL A 804 0.27 27.44 -19.88
N ASN A 805 1.49 27.16 -20.31
CA ASN A 805 2.52 26.57 -19.47
C ASN A 805 2.97 27.58 -18.38
N VAL A 806 3.17 27.08 -17.16
CA VAL A 806 3.69 27.84 -16.03
C VAL A 806 4.97 27.20 -15.53
N SER A 807 6.12 27.78 -15.89
CA SER A 807 7.41 27.26 -15.44
C SER A 807 7.53 27.32 -13.91
N LYS A 808 8.21 26.31 -13.33
CA LYS A 808 8.37 26.14 -11.87
C LYS A 808 8.91 27.39 -11.14
N TYR A 809 9.74 28.18 -11.82
CA TYR A 809 10.32 29.40 -11.27
C TYR A 809 9.28 30.46 -10.88
N ASN A 810 8.09 30.44 -11.49
CA ASN A 810 7.02 31.36 -11.16
C ASN A 810 6.38 31.08 -9.79
N PHE A 811 6.37 29.82 -9.33
CA PHE A 811 5.80 29.44 -8.03
C PHE A 811 6.58 30.00 -6.82
N TYR A 812 7.83 30.39 -7.04
CA TYR A 812 8.66 31.06 -6.03
C TYR A 812 8.42 32.58 -5.96
N ARG A 813 7.64 33.15 -6.89
CA ARG A 813 7.24 34.55 -6.80
C ARG A 813 6.08 34.70 -5.83
N ALA A 814 6.30 35.52 -4.80
CA ALA A 814 5.27 35.87 -3.82
C ALA A 814 3.99 36.48 -4.43
N ASN A 815 4.05 36.97 -5.67
CA ASN A 815 2.95 37.66 -6.35
C ASN A 815 2.41 36.93 -7.59
N LEU A 816 2.65 35.62 -7.78
CA LEU A 816 2.17 34.91 -8.97
C LEU A 816 0.65 35.01 -9.16
N VAL A 817 -0.11 34.77 -8.10
CA VAL A 817 -1.58 34.86 -8.13
C VAL A 817 -2.03 36.26 -8.55
N ALA A 818 -1.40 37.30 -7.98
CA ALA A 818 -1.69 38.69 -8.32
C ALA A 818 -1.39 39.00 -9.80
N LEU A 819 -0.29 38.48 -10.35
CA LEU A 819 0.04 38.65 -11.76
C LEU A 819 -1.04 38.09 -12.69
N PHE A 820 -1.53 36.88 -12.42
CA PHE A 820 -2.61 36.28 -13.21
C PHE A 820 -3.94 37.03 -13.04
N THR A 821 -4.32 37.40 -11.82
CA THR A 821 -5.55 38.16 -11.59
C THR A 821 -5.50 39.54 -12.24
N ASP A 822 -4.36 40.22 -12.19
CA ASP A 822 -4.16 41.52 -12.83
C ASP A 822 -4.20 41.40 -14.36
N LEU A 823 -3.64 40.32 -14.92
CA LEU A 823 -3.63 40.07 -16.35
C LEU A 823 -5.03 39.78 -16.90
N ILE A 824 -5.80 38.93 -16.22
CA ILE A 824 -7.20 38.63 -16.56
C ILE A 824 -8.06 39.89 -16.44
N ALA A 825 -7.87 40.68 -15.38
CA ALA A 825 -8.57 41.96 -15.22
C ALA A 825 -8.21 42.96 -16.31
N LYS A 826 -6.93 43.06 -16.70
CA LYS A 826 -6.45 43.97 -17.76
C LYS A 826 -7.10 43.69 -19.11
N TYR A 827 -7.37 42.43 -19.43
CA TYR A 827 -7.97 42.02 -20.70
C TYR A 827 -9.48 41.72 -20.61
N GLU A 828 -10.10 41.97 -19.44
CA GLU A 828 -11.53 41.76 -19.19
C GLU A 828 -11.98 40.31 -19.46
N LEU A 829 -11.14 39.34 -19.12
CA LEU A 829 -11.41 37.92 -19.27
C LEU A 829 -11.97 37.34 -17.97
N ARG A 830 -12.47 36.10 -18.03
CA ARG A 830 -12.77 35.32 -16.83
C ARG A 830 -11.57 34.42 -16.50
N PRO A 831 -11.27 34.15 -15.22
CA PRO A 831 -10.18 33.26 -14.84
C PRO A 831 -10.21 31.89 -15.53
N GLY A 832 -11.40 31.31 -15.74
CA GLY A 832 -11.55 30.03 -16.44
C GLY A 832 -11.29 30.05 -17.96
N ASP A 833 -11.17 31.23 -18.58
CA ASP A 833 -10.83 31.33 -20.01
C ASP A 833 -9.33 31.04 -20.27
N LEU A 834 -8.48 31.27 -19.26
CA LEU A 834 -7.05 30.97 -19.28
C LEU A 834 -6.75 29.85 -18.29
N GLN A 835 -6.35 28.69 -18.78
CA GLN A 835 -6.00 27.55 -17.92
C GLN A 835 -4.48 27.49 -17.70
N LEU A 836 -4.04 26.89 -16.60
CA LEU A 836 -2.64 26.89 -16.19
C LEU A 836 -2.11 25.46 -16.18
N GLU A 837 -1.07 25.18 -16.95
CA GLU A 837 -0.41 23.87 -17.00
C GLU A 837 0.87 23.87 -16.18
N ILE A 838 1.02 22.85 -15.32
CA ILE A 838 2.15 22.66 -14.41
C ILE A 838 2.67 21.25 -14.58
N THR A 839 3.97 21.10 -14.78
CA THR A 839 4.60 19.79 -14.97
C THR A 839 4.54 18.91 -13.72
N GLU A 840 4.51 17.58 -13.91
CA GLU A 840 4.61 16.58 -12.83
C GLU A 840 5.83 16.83 -11.93
N THR A 841 7.00 17.07 -12.52
CA THR A 841 8.26 17.30 -11.80
C THR A 841 8.20 18.50 -10.88
N ALA A 842 7.49 19.57 -11.28
CA ALA A 842 7.27 20.72 -10.42
C ALA A 842 6.40 20.34 -9.20
N CYS A 843 5.41 19.47 -9.36
CA CYS A 843 4.56 19.02 -8.26
C CYS A 843 5.26 18.03 -7.30
N ALA A 844 6.27 17.31 -7.78
CA ALA A 844 6.95 16.25 -7.03
C ALA A 844 8.06 16.75 -6.06
N GLU A 845 8.81 17.82 -6.40
CA GLU A 845 10.01 18.22 -5.65
C GLU A 845 9.74 19.01 -4.36
N ASP A 846 8.67 19.83 -4.28
CA ASP A 846 8.39 20.74 -3.14
C ASP A 846 6.87 20.93 -2.90
N THR A 847 6.25 19.87 -2.39
CA THR A 847 4.79 19.65 -2.41
C THR A 847 3.96 20.73 -1.69
N GLU A 848 4.37 21.20 -0.51
CA GLU A 848 3.50 22.07 0.31
C GLU A 848 3.39 23.52 -0.19
N GLN A 849 4.51 24.13 -0.63
CA GLN A 849 4.49 25.52 -1.11
C GLN A 849 3.78 25.61 -2.46
N ILE A 850 4.07 24.70 -3.37
CA ILE A 850 3.47 24.70 -4.71
C ILE A 850 1.98 24.40 -4.61
N TYR A 851 1.55 23.43 -3.78
CA TYR A 851 0.13 23.15 -3.57
C TYR A 851 -0.61 24.31 -2.92
N ALA A 852 0.04 25.08 -2.03
CA ALA A 852 -0.56 26.28 -1.46
C ALA A 852 -0.85 27.34 -2.54
N VAL A 853 0.08 27.56 -3.47
CA VAL A 853 -0.09 28.52 -4.58
C VAL A 853 -1.13 28.01 -5.58
N ILE A 854 -1.13 26.72 -5.91
CA ILE A 854 -2.14 26.11 -6.79
C ILE A 854 -3.55 26.32 -6.20
N ARG A 855 -3.74 26.02 -4.91
CA ARG A 855 -5.02 26.26 -4.23
C ARG A 855 -5.44 27.73 -4.27
N GLN A 856 -4.50 28.67 -4.16
CA GLN A 856 -4.80 30.10 -4.30
C GLN A 856 -5.21 30.48 -5.73
N LEU A 857 -4.58 29.89 -6.76
CA LEU A 857 -4.97 30.09 -8.16
C LEU A 857 -6.38 29.54 -8.42
N GLN A 858 -6.70 28.35 -7.90
CA GLN A 858 -8.04 27.76 -7.98
C GLN A 858 -9.08 28.61 -7.24
N GLN A 859 -8.75 29.13 -6.04
CA GLN A 859 -9.61 30.07 -5.32
C GLN A 859 -9.85 31.38 -6.07
N ALA A 860 -8.87 31.83 -6.86
CA ALA A 860 -9.01 32.96 -7.77
C ALA A 860 -9.80 32.62 -9.05
N GLY A 861 -10.20 31.37 -9.23
CA GLY A 861 -11.07 30.89 -10.31
C GLY A 861 -10.34 30.30 -11.52
N PHE A 862 -9.03 30.14 -11.47
CA PHE A 862 -8.24 29.52 -12.55
C PHE A 862 -8.37 28.01 -12.52
N THR A 863 -8.42 27.38 -13.70
CA THR A 863 -8.32 25.93 -13.84
C THR A 863 -6.84 25.54 -13.96
N VAL A 864 -6.40 24.59 -13.14
CA VAL A 864 -5.02 24.12 -13.11
C VAL A 864 -4.94 22.68 -13.61
N LEU A 865 -4.06 22.43 -14.57
CA LEU A 865 -3.83 21.14 -15.19
C LEU A 865 -2.44 20.63 -14.79
N MET A 866 -2.34 19.33 -14.53
CA MET A 866 -1.07 18.64 -14.40
C MET A 866 -0.61 18.12 -15.76
N ASP A 867 0.57 18.54 -16.19
CA ASP A 867 1.18 18.21 -17.47
C ASP A 867 2.24 17.11 -17.32
N ASP A 868 2.51 16.37 -18.40
CA ASP A 868 3.49 15.27 -18.47
C ASP A 868 3.29 14.15 -17.42
N PHE A 869 2.05 13.89 -16.97
CA PHE A 869 1.81 12.88 -15.95
C PHE A 869 2.21 11.49 -16.43
N GLY A 870 3.17 10.87 -15.73
CA GLY A 870 3.70 9.55 -16.00
C GLY A 870 5.13 9.53 -16.57
N ALA A 871 5.71 10.68 -16.94
CA ALA A 871 7.08 10.71 -17.45
C ALA A 871 8.16 10.51 -16.36
N GLY A 872 7.78 10.58 -15.06
CA GLY A 872 8.68 10.51 -13.91
C GLY A 872 8.32 9.44 -12.85
N TYR A 873 8.79 9.62 -11.60
CA TYR A 873 8.44 8.77 -10.45
C TYR A 873 7.04 9.09 -9.92
N SER A 874 6.00 8.73 -10.67
CA SER A 874 4.63 9.01 -10.26
C SER A 874 4.26 8.17 -9.03
N SER A 875 3.94 8.83 -7.92
CA SER A 875 3.36 8.17 -6.75
C SER A 875 1.83 8.24 -6.81
N LEU A 876 1.14 7.15 -6.47
CA LEU A 876 -0.31 7.15 -6.28
C LEU A 876 -0.78 8.20 -5.25
N ASN A 877 0.11 8.58 -4.32
CA ASN A 877 -0.13 9.66 -3.37
C ASN A 877 -0.23 11.03 -4.06
N MET A 878 0.62 11.30 -5.05
CA MET A 878 0.52 12.54 -5.83
C MET A 878 -0.80 12.63 -6.60
N PHE A 879 -1.27 11.50 -7.15
CA PHE A 879 -2.58 11.43 -7.82
C PHE A 879 -3.75 11.74 -6.87
N LYS A 880 -3.60 11.44 -5.57
CA LYS A 880 -4.59 11.72 -4.52
C LYS A 880 -4.48 13.15 -3.96
N ASP A 881 -3.27 13.63 -3.73
CA ASP A 881 -3.01 14.83 -2.93
C ASP A 881 -2.80 16.10 -3.75
N ALA A 882 -2.47 15.98 -5.04
CA ALA A 882 -2.28 17.13 -5.93
C ALA A 882 -3.60 17.88 -6.16
N PRO A 883 -3.68 19.18 -5.81
CA PRO A 883 -4.90 19.96 -5.97
C PRO A 883 -5.04 20.45 -7.42
N VAL A 884 -5.11 19.55 -8.39
CA VAL A 884 -5.27 19.89 -9.82
C VAL A 884 -6.67 19.55 -10.31
N ASP A 885 -7.15 20.29 -11.31
CA ASP A 885 -8.50 20.14 -11.85
C ASP A 885 -8.56 19.13 -13.00
N ILE A 886 -7.46 18.93 -13.73
CA ILE A 886 -7.37 18.02 -14.88
C ILE A 886 -5.96 17.41 -14.91
N ILE A 887 -5.86 16.15 -15.31
CA ILE A 887 -4.57 15.48 -15.54
C ILE A 887 -4.38 15.27 -17.03
N LYS A 888 -3.21 15.66 -17.54
CA LYS A 888 -2.79 15.35 -18.90
C LYS A 888 -1.85 14.15 -18.86
N LEU A 889 -2.27 13.04 -19.47
CA LEU A 889 -1.59 11.74 -19.46
C LEU A 889 -0.81 11.55 -20.76
N ASP A 890 0.50 11.35 -20.68
CA ASP A 890 1.34 11.16 -21.86
C ASP A 890 1.29 9.72 -22.38
N MET A 891 1.02 9.53 -23.68
CA MET A 891 1.16 8.23 -24.37
C MET A 891 2.62 7.72 -24.40
N GLY A 892 3.60 8.56 -24.09
CA GLY A 892 5.01 8.21 -23.88
C GLY A 892 5.28 7.27 -22.71
N PHE A 893 4.31 7.05 -21.82
CA PHE A 893 4.35 6.02 -20.75
C PHE A 893 4.53 4.58 -21.29
N ILE A 894 4.37 4.39 -22.60
CA ILE A 894 4.36 3.13 -23.31
C ILE A 894 5.73 2.89 -23.96
N SER A 895 6.41 1.78 -23.63
CA SER A 895 7.60 1.41 -24.40
C SER A 895 7.21 1.14 -25.85
N SER A 896 8.06 1.58 -26.79
CA SER A 896 7.89 1.37 -28.23
C SER A 896 8.03 -0.11 -28.67
N ASP A 897 7.91 -1.06 -27.76
CA ASP A 897 7.93 -2.49 -28.05
C ASP A 897 6.53 -2.97 -28.44
N GLU A 898 6.36 -3.34 -29.70
CA GLU A 898 5.13 -3.96 -30.23
C GLU A 898 4.68 -5.20 -29.42
N ASN A 899 5.60 -5.86 -28.70
CA ASN A 899 5.33 -7.01 -27.84
C ASN A 899 4.69 -6.68 -26.48
N ASN A 900 4.61 -5.40 -26.08
CA ASN A 900 4.08 -4.94 -24.78
C ASN A 900 2.84 -4.04 -24.91
N ALA A 901 2.23 -3.94 -26.09
CA ALA A 901 1.07 -3.09 -26.34
C ALA A 901 -0.13 -3.42 -25.43
N GLU A 902 -0.33 -4.70 -25.10
CA GLU A 902 -1.43 -5.15 -24.23
C GLU A 902 -1.25 -4.69 -22.77
N ARG A 903 -0.02 -4.80 -22.24
CA ARG A 903 0.30 -4.31 -20.88
C ARG A 903 0.22 -2.79 -20.81
N SER A 904 0.69 -2.12 -21.85
CA SER A 904 0.66 -0.66 -21.95
C SER A 904 -0.77 -0.13 -22.01
N GLY A 905 -1.64 -0.81 -22.75
CA GLY A 905 -3.07 -0.53 -22.77
C GLY A 905 -3.74 -0.76 -21.40
N ALA A 906 -3.36 -1.83 -20.68
CA ALA A 906 -3.89 -2.09 -19.34
C ALA A 906 -3.50 -1.01 -18.32
N VAL A 907 -2.29 -0.45 -18.42
CA VAL A 907 -1.84 0.64 -17.53
C VAL A 907 -2.63 1.92 -17.79
N ILE A 908 -2.78 2.33 -19.05
CA ILE A 908 -3.57 3.52 -19.40
C ILE A 908 -5.02 3.34 -18.94
N ALA A 909 -5.62 2.18 -19.20
CA ALA A 909 -6.97 1.87 -18.74
C ALA A 909 -7.09 2.00 -17.20
N SER A 910 -6.07 1.54 -16.46
CA SER A 910 -6.05 1.62 -14.99
C SER A 910 -5.95 3.07 -14.50
N ILE A 911 -5.11 3.90 -15.12
CA ILE A 911 -4.95 5.31 -14.75
C ILE A 911 -6.24 6.09 -15.07
N VAL A 912 -6.84 5.85 -16.24
CA VAL A 912 -8.12 6.48 -16.61
C VAL A 912 -9.23 6.09 -15.62
N ASN A 913 -9.34 4.80 -15.26
CA ASN A 913 -10.30 4.33 -14.27
C ASN A 913 -10.07 4.94 -12.87
N LEU A 914 -8.80 5.08 -12.45
CA LEU A 914 -8.46 5.74 -11.19
C LEU A 914 -8.88 7.22 -11.22
N SER A 915 -8.64 7.90 -12.33
CA SER A 915 -9.05 9.30 -12.50
C SER A 915 -10.56 9.48 -12.43
N HIS A 916 -11.32 8.58 -13.07
CA HIS A 916 -12.79 8.56 -12.95
C HIS A 916 -13.23 8.35 -11.50
N SER A 917 -12.55 7.47 -10.75
CA SER A 917 -12.85 7.21 -9.34
C SER A 917 -12.56 8.41 -8.43
N LEU A 918 -11.59 9.25 -8.79
CA LEU A 918 -11.28 10.50 -8.08
C LEU A 918 -12.03 11.73 -8.61
N ASN A 919 -12.87 11.54 -9.63
CA ASN A 919 -13.60 12.62 -10.30
C ASN A 919 -12.68 13.71 -10.87
N ILE A 920 -11.48 13.31 -11.34
CA ILE A 920 -10.52 14.17 -12.02
C ILE A 920 -10.57 13.86 -13.53
N PRO A 921 -10.96 14.81 -14.40
CA PRO A 921 -10.89 14.63 -15.84
C PRO A 921 -9.48 14.34 -16.35
N VAL A 922 -9.37 13.48 -17.37
CA VAL A 922 -8.10 13.17 -18.06
C VAL A 922 -8.13 13.67 -19.49
N ILE A 923 -7.02 14.26 -19.93
CA ILE A 923 -6.72 14.51 -21.34
C ILE A 923 -5.55 13.63 -21.72
N VAL A 924 -5.69 12.77 -22.74
CA VAL A 924 -4.57 11.94 -23.20
C VAL A 924 -3.80 12.65 -24.30
N GLU A 925 -2.50 12.81 -24.10
CA GLU A 925 -1.57 13.51 -24.99
C GLU A 925 -0.77 12.58 -25.88
N GLY A 926 -0.18 13.11 -26.96
CA GLY A 926 0.65 12.32 -27.88
C GLY A 926 -0.14 11.34 -28.75
N VAL A 927 -1.44 11.57 -28.97
CA VAL A 927 -2.28 10.71 -29.82
C VAL A 927 -2.01 11.00 -31.31
N GLU A 928 -1.45 10.04 -32.04
CA GLU A 928 -1.00 10.23 -33.44
C GLU A 928 -1.77 9.37 -34.46
N THR A 929 -2.40 8.27 -34.04
CA THR A 929 -3.02 7.29 -34.95
C THR A 929 -4.48 7.01 -34.64
N GLN A 930 -5.24 6.57 -35.66
CA GLN A 930 -6.62 6.12 -35.49
C GLN A 930 -6.74 4.98 -34.47
N ALA A 931 -5.80 4.03 -34.49
CA ALA A 931 -5.82 2.89 -33.58
C ALA A 931 -5.73 3.33 -32.11
N GLN A 932 -4.92 4.35 -31.80
CA GLN A 932 -4.86 4.94 -30.46
C GLN A 932 -6.19 5.60 -30.08
N VAL A 933 -6.85 6.30 -31.00
CA VAL A 933 -8.18 6.90 -30.74
C VAL A 933 -9.22 5.83 -30.47
N ASP A 934 -9.24 4.74 -31.24
CA ASP A 934 -10.20 3.65 -31.06
C ASP A 934 -9.98 2.92 -29.72
N PHE A 935 -8.71 2.76 -29.30
CA PHE A 935 -8.34 2.27 -27.98
C PHE A 935 -8.79 3.22 -26.87
N LEU A 936 -8.52 4.52 -26.98
CA LEU A 936 -8.93 5.50 -25.97
C LEU A 936 -10.45 5.57 -25.81
N LYS A 937 -11.21 5.40 -26.91
CA LYS A 937 -12.67 5.26 -26.86
C LYS A 937 -13.13 3.99 -26.14
N SER A 938 -12.39 2.88 -26.24
CA SER A 938 -12.78 1.62 -25.59
C SER A 938 -12.58 1.64 -24.07
N ILE A 939 -11.73 2.54 -23.57
CA ILE A 939 -11.48 2.75 -22.13
C ILE A 939 -12.18 4.01 -21.58
N ASP A 940 -13.21 4.50 -22.27
CA ASP A 940 -14.04 5.65 -21.86
C ASP A 940 -13.26 6.97 -21.69
N THR A 941 -12.14 7.13 -22.43
CA THR A 941 -11.44 8.41 -22.51
C THR A 941 -12.20 9.36 -23.43
N ARG A 942 -12.49 10.57 -22.96
CA ARG A 942 -13.27 11.56 -23.70
C ARG A 942 -12.42 12.63 -24.40
N TYR A 943 -11.32 13.04 -23.79
CA TYR A 943 -10.54 14.19 -24.23
C TYR A 943 -9.15 13.75 -24.68
N ILE A 944 -8.74 14.20 -25.86
CA ILE A 944 -7.42 13.90 -26.41
C ILE A 944 -6.74 15.16 -26.92
N GLN A 945 -5.42 15.10 -26.99
CA GLN A 945 -4.56 16.06 -27.64
C GLN A 945 -3.44 15.32 -28.38
N GLY A 946 -3.18 15.69 -29.63
CA GLY A 946 -2.14 15.02 -30.41
C GLY A 946 -2.28 15.22 -31.91
N TYR A 947 -1.25 14.79 -32.64
CA TYR A 947 -1.12 15.02 -34.09
C TYR A 947 -2.16 14.30 -34.93
N TYR A 948 -2.83 13.28 -34.40
CA TYR A 948 -3.97 12.65 -35.05
C TYR A 948 -5.07 13.68 -35.36
N PHE A 949 -5.39 14.55 -34.38
CA PHE A 949 -6.45 15.53 -34.54
C PHE A 949 -5.93 16.83 -35.13
N SER A 950 -4.97 17.46 -34.44
CA SER A 950 -4.41 18.73 -34.88
C SER A 950 -2.99 18.88 -34.37
N ARG A 951 -2.13 19.33 -35.27
CA ARG A 951 -0.82 19.87 -34.88
C ARG A 951 -1.03 21.24 -34.24
N PRO A 952 -0.05 21.78 -33.51
CA PRO A 952 -0.07 23.19 -33.15
C PRO A 952 -0.21 24.04 -34.42
N VAL A 953 -1.22 24.91 -34.47
CA VAL A 953 -1.54 25.77 -35.62
C VAL A 953 -1.53 27.26 -35.23
N PRO A 954 -1.36 28.19 -36.18
CA PRO A 954 -1.54 29.62 -35.93
C PRO A 954 -2.91 29.96 -35.33
N GLU A 955 -3.01 31.13 -34.69
CA GLU A 955 -4.23 31.64 -34.04
C GLU A 955 -5.46 31.64 -34.97
N GLU A 956 -5.28 32.02 -36.24
CA GLU A 956 -6.36 32.09 -37.23
C GLU A 956 -6.86 30.69 -37.62
N ASP A 957 -5.93 29.75 -37.84
CA ASP A 957 -6.25 28.37 -38.16
C ASP A 957 -6.91 27.66 -36.96
N TYR A 958 -6.47 27.97 -35.74
CA TYR A 958 -7.13 27.47 -34.53
C TYR A 958 -8.55 28.02 -34.38
N ALA A 959 -8.75 29.31 -34.61
CA ALA A 959 -10.09 29.91 -34.62
C ALA A 959 -10.97 29.24 -35.68
N ALA A 960 -10.44 29.00 -36.89
CA ALA A 960 -11.15 28.25 -37.91
C ALA A 960 -11.50 26.82 -37.43
N LEU A 961 -10.61 26.10 -36.75
CA LEU A 961 -10.94 24.78 -36.19
C LEU A 961 -12.03 24.82 -35.11
N CYS A 962 -12.07 25.88 -34.30
CA CYS A 962 -13.07 26.07 -33.25
C CYS A 962 -14.45 26.41 -33.83
N TYR A 963 -14.48 27.24 -34.88
CA TYR A 963 -15.70 27.86 -35.40
C TYR A 963 -16.06 27.43 -36.83
N ALA A 964 -15.37 26.46 -37.43
CA ALA A 964 -15.64 25.96 -38.80
C ALA A 964 -17.05 25.36 -38.99
N LYS A 965 -17.80 25.13 -37.90
CA LYS A 965 -19.21 24.74 -37.95
C LYS A 965 -20.20 25.93 -37.89
N ASP A 966 -19.73 27.16 -37.65
CA ASP A 966 -20.56 28.36 -37.57
C ASP A 966 -20.68 29.12 -38.91
N GLU A 967 -19.93 28.72 -39.96
CA GLU A 967 -20.04 29.26 -41.34
C GLU A 967 -20.76 28.33 -42.34
N ALA A 968 -21.57 27.37 -41.87
CA ALA A 968 -22.44 26.55 -42.74
C ALA A 968 -23.94 26.78 -42.48
#